data_AF-A0A6L8KFZ7-F1
#
_entry.id   AF-A0A6L8KFZ7-F1
#
_cell.length_a   1.000
_cell.length_b   1.000
_cell.length_c   1.000
_cell.angle_alpha   90.00
_cell.angle_beta   90.00
_cell.angle_gamma   90.00
#
_symmetry.space_group_name_H-M   'P 1'
#
loop_
_entity.id
_entity.type
_entity.pdbx_description
1 polymer ?
#
loop_
_entity_poly.entity_id
_entity_poly.type
_entity_poly.pdbx_seq_one_letter_code
_entity_poly.pdbx_strand_id
1 'polypeptide(L)'
;MPDGAPFDTAALARLANELFSAAPFSTPLGVHGVQAPGNIAPAGSPLASPAGIGPGVPGTPIPQGQLPGTNLIPASPTQVLSLGNRAPALAPAAQAGNGVPDKLYSSAPAYEPRSGSAVLGVPEAAGASAPSADAGPYYFLSERYGQPGAGLPSSELRVPEASLLPSAVPSAAAPGLSAPVATGIPGGASAPASPAPAAPASNPQYYFVDAVVLPSGYVTPAKPQPHATVPLAGGDRHPAFDVNAVRRDFPILQERVNGRQLVWFDNAATTHKPQSVIDRISYFYAHENSNIHRAAHELAARATDAYEGARERVKRFINAPDVNEVIFVRGTTEAINLVAKSWGGQHVGEGDEIIVSNLEHHANIVPWQQLAAAKGAKLRVIPVDDSGQILLDEYRKLLNDRTKIVAVTQVSNALGTVTPIKEIVELAHRAGAKTLVDGAQSVSHMRTDVQELGADFFVFSGHKVFGPTGIGVVWGKREVLEDMPPWQGGGNMIADVTFEKTVFQPIPNKFEAGTGNIADAVGLGAAIDYVNRIGIENIARYEHELLVYGTAQLKQIKGVRLIGTAADKASVMSFVLAGYSTEEVGKALNEEGIAVRTGHHCAQPILRRFGVETTVRPSLAFYNTYDEIDRMIAVVRKLAAQRSTV
;
A
#
# COMPACT_ATOMS: atom_id res chain seq x y z
N MET A 1 -56.35 6.29 40.67
CA MET A 1 -55.22 5.60 40.02
C MET A 1 -53.97 6.18 40.67
N PRO A 2 -53.12 5.36 41.31
CA PRO A 2 -52.31 5.79 42.45
C PRO A 2 -51.03 6.54 42.06
N ASP A 3 -50.72 7.56 42.88
CA ASP A 3 -49.44 8.26 43.02
C ASP A 3 -48.40 7.40 43.76
N GLY A 4 -47.11 7.58 43.47
CA GLY A 4 -46.06 7.05 44.36
C GLY A 4 -44.64 6.91 43.80
N ALA A 5 -43.98 8.04 43.52
CA ALA A 5 -42.59 8.40 43.83
C ALA A 5 -41.37 7.48 43.49
N PRO A 6 -40.18 8.09 43.33
CA PRO A 6 -39.07 7.61 42.50
C PRO A 6 -37.85 7.12 43.29
N PHE A 7 -36.88 6.57 42.56
CA PHE A 7 -35.55 6.08 42.96
C PHE A 7 -34.97 6.62 44.28
N ASP A 8 -34.54 5.69 45.14
CA ASP A 8 -33.85 5.96 46.41
C ASP A 8 -32.43 6.51 46.16
N THR A 9 -32.33 7.84 46.24
CA THR A 9 -31.06 8.57 46.12
C THR A 9 -30.05 8.22 47.21
N ALA A 10 -30.49 7.69 48.36
CA ALA A 10 -29.60 7.24 49.43
C ALA A 10 -28.98 5.86 49.12
N ALA A 11 -29.63 5.04 48.30
CA ALA A 11 -29.06 3.79 47.79
C ALA A 11 -27.97 4.06 46.74
N LEU A 12 -28.21 5.03 45.83
CA LEU A 12 -27.23 5.46 44.83
C LEU A 12 -25.99 6.11 45.46
N ALA A 13 -26.16 6.93 46.51
CA ALA A 13 -25.04 7.52 47.24
C ALA A 13 -24.22 6.48 48.03
N ARG A 14 -24.85 5.42 48.55
CA ARG A 14 -24.16 4.30 49.20
C ARG A 14 -23.32 3.50 48.22
N LEU A 15 -23.90 3.14 47.06
CA LEU A 15 -23.20 2.43 45.99
C LEU A 15 -22.01 3.22 45.43
N ALA A 16 -22.16 4.55 45.28
CA ALA A 16 -21.06 5.41 44.85
C ALA A 16 -19.93 5.47 45.90
N ASN A 17 -20.24 5.58 47.19
CA ASN A 17 -19.23 5.59 48.24
C ASN A 17 -18.54 4.23 48.44
N GLU A 18 -19.24 3.11 48.25
CA GLU A 18 -18.64 1.78 48.25
C GLU A 18 -17.69 1.56 47.06
N LEU A 19 -18.03 2.09 45.89
CA LEU A 19 -17.20 1.99 44.69
C LEU A 19 -15.90 2.82 44.78
N PHE A 20 -15.94 3.99 45.46
CA PHE A 20 -14.79 4.89 45.59
C PHE A 20 -13.95 4.72 46.87
N SER A 21 -14.40 3.89 47.84
CA SER A 21 -13.63 3.57 49.06
C SER A 21 -12.74 2.33 48.94
N ALA A 22 -12.88 1.54 47.88
CA ALA A 22 -12.03 0.39 47.60
C ALA A 22 -10.78 0.80 46.78
N ALA A 23 -9.72 1.28 47.45
CA ALA A 23 -8.39 1.33 46.86
C ALA A 23 -7.77 -0.09 46.83
N PRO A 24 -7.06 -0.49 45.76
CA PRO A 24 -6.68 -1.88 45.54
C PRO A 24 -5.34 -2.23 46.20
N PHE A 25 -5.18 -2.14 47.52
CA PHE A 25 -4.07 -2.82 48.22
C PHE A 25 -4.40 -3.02 49.71
N SER A 26 -4.99 -4.17 50.06
CA SER A 26 -4.72 -4.89 51.31
C SER A 26 -5.59 -6.15 51.38
N THR A 27 -4.95 -7.30 51.53
CA THR A 27 -5.59 -8.56 51.91
C THR A 27 -5.45 -8.76 53.42
N PRO A 28 -6.52 -9.06 54.17
CA PRO A 28 -6.41 -9.72 55.46
C PRO A 28 -6.74 -11.22 55.35
N LEU A 29 -5.75 -12.00 55.76
CA LEU A 29 -5.73 -13.32 56.39
C LEU A 29 -7.05 -14.06 56.71
N GLY A 30 -7.07 -15.36 56.36
CA GLY A 30 -7.91 -16.44 56.92
C GLY A 30 -9.23 -16.65 56.17
N VAL A 31 -9.61 -17.81 55.62
CA VAL A 31 -9.48 -19.21 56.09
C VAL A 31 -9.74 -20.17 54.89
N HIS A 32 -9.07 -21.33 54.91
CA HIS A 32 -9.22 -22.63 54.18
C HIS A 32 -10.41 -22.82 53.21
N GLY A 33 -10.34 -23.47 52.04
CA GLY A 33 -9.32 -24.28 51.39
C GLY A 33 -9.99 -25.19 50.36
N VAL A 34 -9.65 -25.07 49.08
CA VAL A 34 -9.79 -26.13 48.05
C VAL A 34 -8.61 -25.95 47.09
N GLN A 35 -7.70 -26.92 47.04
CA GLN A 35 -6.56 -26.92 46.13
C GLN A 35 -7.03 -27.19 44.69
N ALA A 36 -6.61 -26.35 43.74
CA ALA A 36 -6.51 -26.73 42.34
C ALA A 36 -5.12 -27.37 42.09
N PRO A 37 -5.00 -28.39 41.23
CA PRO A 37 -3.86 -29.29 41.21
C PRO A 37 -2.59 -28.60 40.69
N GLY A 38 -1.53 -28.62 41.51
CA GLY A 38 -0.18 -28.25 41.11
C GLY A 38 0.49 -29.44 40.42
N ASN A 39 0.86 -29.26 39.16
CA ASN A 39 1.65 -30.25 38.42
C ASN A 39 3.08 -30.27 39.01
N ILE A 40 3.38 -31.29 39.81
CA ILE A 40 4.75 -31.54 40.28
C ILE A 40 5.47 -32.30 39.16
N ALA A 41 6.32 -31.60 38.41
CA ALA A 41 7.28 -32.29 37.55
C ALA A 41 8.33 -33.00 38.43
N PRO A 42 8.63 -34.28 38.21
CA PRO A 42 9.64 -35.00 38.98
C PRO A 42 11.06 -34.48 38.69
N ALA A 43 11.98 -34.78 39.61
CA ALA A 43 13.37 -34.33 39.54
C ALA A 43 14.04 -34.80 38.23
N GLY A 44 14.61 -33.86 37.47
CA GLY A 44 15.24 -34.10 36.16
C GLY A 44 14.51 -33.51 34.94
N SER A 45 13.40 -32.79 35.15
CA SER A 45 12.67 -32.12 34.05
C SER A 45 13.37 -30.83 33.59
N PRO A 46 13.47 -30.55 32.27
CA PRO A 46 14.04 -29.32 31.71
C PRO A 46 13.15 -28.08 31.90
N LEU A 47 12.00 -28.21 32.57
CA LEU A 47 11.07 -27.11 32.91
C LEU A 47 11.25 -26.57 34.33
N ALA A 48 12.26 -27.02 35.07
CA ALA A 48 12.64 -26.41 36.36
C ALA A 48 13.50 -25.15 36.14
N SER A 49 13.01 -24.00 36.61
CA SER A 49 13.70 -22.71 36.49
C SER A 49 14.99 -22.68 37.35
N PRO A 50 16.12 -22.08 36.90
CA PRO A 50 17.40 -22.16 37.61
C PRO A 50 17.53 -21.20 38.81
N ALA A 51 16.49 -20.46 39.18
CA ALA A 51 16.55 -19.43 40.21
C ALA A 51 15.70 -19.80 41.42
N GLY A 52 16.18 -20.77 42.21
CA GLY A 52 15.60 -21.12 43.50
C GLY A 52 16.57 -20.82 44.64
N ILE A 53 16.33 -19.73 45.37
CA ILE A 53 16.97 -19.49 46.68
C ILE A 53 16.20 -20.35 47.70
N GLY A 54 16.67 -21.57 47.93
CA GLY A 54 16.23 -22.44 49.01
C GLY A 54 17.26 -22.45 50.14
N PRO A 55 16.85 -22.48 51.43
CA PRO A 55 17.79 -22.47 52.53
C PRO A 55 18.42 -23.86 52.67
N GLY A 56 19.71 -23.94 52.35
CA GLY A 56 20.59 -25.03 52.75
C GLY A 56 21.07 -25.92 51.62
N VAL A 57 22.22 -25.57 51.02
CA VAL A 57 23.39 -26.45 50.79
C VAL A 57 24.64 -25.55 50.65
N PRO A 58 25.83 -25.90 51.19
CA PRO A 58 27.00 -25.01 51.27
C PRO A 58 28.08 -25.23 50.19
N GLY A 59 28.72 -24.13 49.77
CA GLY A 59 30.16 -24.05 49.46
C GLY A 59 30.65 -24.33 48.02
N THR A 60 31.17 -23.31 47.33
CA THR A 60 32.59 -23.13 46.89
C THR A 60 32.71 -21.97 45.88
N PRO A 61 33.80 -21.17 45.89
CA PRO A 61 33.93 -19.99 45.05
C PRO A 61 34.62 -20.31 43.71
N ILE A 62 34.21 -19.68 42.60
CA ILE A 62 34.95 -19.69 41.34
C ILE A 62 35.20 -18.23 40.88
N PRO A 63 36.40 -17.90 40.37
CA PRO A 63 36.96 -16.55 40.37
C PRO A 63 36.64 -15.73 39.12
N GLN A 64 36.75 -14.40 39.26
CA GLN A 64 36.76 -13.42 38.18
C GLN A 64 37.96 -13.64 37.24
N GLY A 65 37.72 -13.69 35.93
CA GLY A 65 38.74 -13.68 34.89
C GLY A 65 38.12 -13.59 33.49
N GLN A 66 38.66 -12.68 32.68
CA GLN A 66 38.19 -12.22 31.37
C GLN A 66 38.12 -13.32 30.28
N LEU A 67 37.20 -13.15 29.31
CA LEU A 67 37.44 -13.10 27.85
C LEU A 67 36.15 -12.69 27.10
N PRO A 68 36.25 -12.08 25.89
CA PRO A 68 35.17 -11.32 25.24
C PRO A 68 34.40 -12.11 24.17
N GLY A 69 33.15 -11.70 23.94
CA GLY A 69 32.46 -11.90 22.66
C GLY A 69 31.50 -13.09 22.60
N THR A 70 30.26 -12.89 23.07
CA THR A 70 29.08 -13.55 22.51
C THR A 70 27.85 -12.65 22.72
N ASN A 71 27.21 -12.30 21.61
CA ASN A 71 26.02 -11.46 21.55
C ASN A 71 24.84 -12.12 22.26
N LEU A 72 24.27 -11.42 23.25
CA LEU A 72 23.01 -11.76 23.89
C LEU A 72 21.82 -11.37 23.00
N ILE A 73 20.90 -12.32 22.88
CA ILE A 73 19.58 -12.20 22.25
C ILE A 73 18.74 -11.17 23.03
N PRO A 74 18.00 -10.25 22.39
CA PRO A 74 17.20 -9.27 23.12
C PRO A 74 15.89 -9.87 23.63
N ALA A 75 15.69 -9.80 24.95
CA ALA A 75 14.40 -9.98 25.60
C ALA A 75 13.54 -8.71 25.47
N SER A 76 12.23 -8.90 25.30
CA SER A 76 11.17 -7.91 25.04
C SER A 76 11.02 -6.82 26.13
N PRO A 77 10.35 -5.68 25.84
CA PRO A 77 10.56 -4.41 26.55
C PRO A 77 9.78 -4.30 27.87
N THR A 78 10.45 -3.81 28.90
CA THR A 78 9.85 -3.39 30.18
C THR A 78 9.52 -1.89 30.14
N GLN A 79 8.43 -1.51 30.81
CA GLN A 79 7.80 -0.19 30.79
C GLN A 79 8.67 0.93 31.36
N VAL A 80 8.67 2.09 30.68
CA VAL A 80 9.33 3.32 31.15
C VAL A 80 8.29 4.22 31.81
N LEU A 81 8.26 4.20 33.14
CA LEU A 81 7.65 5.23 33.98
C LEU A 81 8.67 5.64 35.07
N SER A 82 9.60 6.53 34.71
CA SER A 82 10.29 7.39 35.69
C SER A 82 11.10 8.49 34.97
N LEU A 83 10.42 9.49 34.42
CA LEU A 83 11.01 10.77 34.05
C LEU A 83 10.31 11.86 34.85
N GLY A 84 10.62 11.90 36.13
CA GLY A 84 10.25 12.96 37.05
C GLY A 84 11.45 13.23 37.95
N ASN A 85 11.95 14.46 37.88
CA ASN A 85 13.04 15.04 38.68
C ASN A 85 14.46 14.86 38.10
N ARG A 86 14.89 15.86 37.31
CA ARG A 86 16.07 16.70 37.63
C ARG A 86 16.37 17.71 36.52
N ALA A 87 16.26 19.00 36.84
CA ALA A 87 17.06 20.10 36.31
C ALA A 87 16.92 21.29 37.29
N PRO A 88 17.82 22.28 37.33
CA PRO A 88 19.20 22.37 36.82
C PRO A 88 20.20 22.83 37.92
N ALA A 89 21.50 22.70 37.67
CA ALA A 89 22.52 23.48 38.37
C ALA A 89 23.55 24.00 37.35
N LEU A 90 23.73 25.32 37.34
CA LEU A 90 24.63 26.08 36.45
C LEU A 90 25.98 26.35 37.15
N ALA A 91 27.05 26.17 36.36
CA ALA A 91 28.36 26.85 36.37
C ALA A 91 29.38 26.52 37.50
N PRO A 92 30.71 26.74 37.32
CA PRO A 92 31.40 27.44 36.21
C PRO A 92 32.62 26.71 35.59
N ALA A 93 33.21 27.39 34.60
CA ALA A 93 34.35 27.04 33.76
C ALA A 93 35.63 26.57 34.48
N ALA A 94 36.38 25.68 33.81
CA ALA A 94 37.80 25.44 34.07
C ALA A 94 38.56 25.24 32.73
N GLN A 95 39.72 25.89 32.67
CA GLN A 95 40.63 26.10 31.54
C GLN A 95 41.27 24.81 30.98
N ALA A 96 41.38 24.74 29.65
CA ALA A 96 42.27 23.81 28.97
C ALA A 96 43.72 24.31 29.03
N GLY A 97 44.62 23.48 29.58
CA GLY A 97 46.05 23.74 29.67
C GLY A 97 46.81 23.14 28.50
N ASN A 98 47.00 23.92 27.44
CA ASN A 98 48.06 23.76 26.44
C ASN A 98 48.00 24.91 25.41
N GLY A 99 48.28 26.14 25.87
CA GLY A 99 48.33 27.30 25.00
C GLY A 99 49.45 27.23 23.96
N VAL A 100 49.09 27.41 22.69
CA VAL A 100 49.70 28.27 21.64
C VAL A 100 48.64 28.45 20.51
N PRO A 101 48.52 29.62 19.84
CA PRO A 101 47.26 30.10 19.23
C PRO A 101 47.16 30.08 17.69
N ASP A 102 45.90 30.22 17.23
CA ASP A 102 45.32 30.72 15.96
C ASP A 102 46.15 30.85 14.68
N LYS A 103 45.56 30.37 13.55
CA LYS A 103 45.35 31.19 12.34
C LYS A 103 44.39 30.55 11.30
N LEU A 104 43.47 31.38 10.84
CA LEU A 104 42.68 31.28 9.60
C LEU A 104 43.56 31.08 8.36
N TYR A 105 43.08 30.29 7.38
CA TYR A 105 43.22 30.63 5.96
C TYR A 105 42.04 30.11 5.12
N SER A 106 41.51 31.01 4.30
CA SER A 106 40.56 30.79 3.22
C SER A 106 41.20 30.02 2.06
N SER A 107 40.39 29.23 1.34
CA SER A 107 40.78 28.69 0.03
C SER A 107 39.73 29.05 -1.02
N ALA A 108 40.20 29.71 -2.07
CA ALA A 108 39.53 29.97 -3.35
C ALA A 108 40.41 29.35 -4.46
N PRO A 109 39.88 29.17 -5.69
CA PRO A 109 40.17 28.01 -6.55
C PRO A 109 41.41 28.17 -7.43
N ALA A 110 42.01 27.04 -7.83
CA ALA A 110 43.13 27.00 -8.75
C ALA A 110 42.68 26.87 -10.22
N TYR A 111 43.23 27.76 -11.03
CA TYR A 111 43.28 27.86 -12.49
C TYR A 111 44.50 27.04 -12.97
N GLU A 112 44.44 26.15 -13.98
CA GLU A 112 44.93 26.29 -15.38
C GLU A 112 45.60 24.94 -15.80
N PRO A 113 45.97 24.62 -17.08
CA PRO A 113 45.71 25.29 -18.36
C PRO A 113 45.19 24.38 -19.50
N ARG A 114 44.78 25.04 -20.59
CA ARG A 114 44.45 24.47 -21.92
C ARG A 114 45.71 24.05 -22.69
N SER A 115 45.63 22.92 -23.40
CA SER A 115 46.32 22.66 -24.68
C SER A 115 45.41 21.79 -25.54
N GLY A 116 45.13 22.20 -26.78
CA GLY A 116 44.25 21.47 -27.69
C GLY A 116 45.01 20.52 -28.63
N SER A 117 44.27 19.59 -29.24
CA SER A 117 44.53 19.12 -30.62
C SER A 117 43.32 18.33 -31.18
N ALA A 118 43.00 18.61 -32.45
CA ALA A 118 42.31 17.81 -33.49
C ALA A 118 41.06 16.97 -33.09
N VAL A 119 39.85 17.37 -33.48
CA VAL A 119 39.19 17.04 -34.76
C VAL A 119 39.23 15.55 -35.10
N LEU A 120 38.09 14.85 -35.00
CA LEU A 120 37.60 13.82 -35.93
C LEU A 120 36.14 13.41 -35.58
N GLY A 121 35.21 13.79 -36.46
CA GLY A 121 33.99 13.06 -36.89
C GLY A 121 32.97 12.51 -35.87
N VAL A 122 31.86 13.22 -35.71
CA VAL A 122 30.58 12.69 -35.18
C VAL A 122 29.69 12.28 -36.36
N PRO A 123 29.06 11.08 -36.38
CA PRO A 123 27.93 10.83 -37.27
C PRO A 123 26.64 11.44 -36.70
N GLU A 124 25.92 12.14 -37.57
CA GLU A 124 24.61 12.77 -37.39
C GLU A 124 23.58 11.87 -36.67
N ALA A 125 22.99 12.40 -35.60
CA ALA A 125 21.83 11.80 -34.95
C ALA A 125 20.56 12.09 -35.76
N ALA A 126 19.87 11.03 -36.17
CA ALA A 126 18.55 11.12 -36.78
C ALA A 126 17.53 11.68 -35.78
N GLY A 127 16.93 12.82 -36.17
CA GLY A 127 15.65 13.40 -35.75
C GLY A 127 15.11 13.05 -34.37
N ALA A 128 15.27 13.96 -33.41
CA ALA A 128 14.41 14.03 -32.24
C ALA A 128 12.96 14.32 -32.68
N SER A 129 12.06 13.36 -32.49
CA SER A 129 10.62 13.56 -32.56
C SER A 129 10.19 14.54 -31.48
N ALA A 130 9.48 15.60 -31.87
CA ALA A 130 8.84 16.55 -30.95
C ALA A 130 7.92 15.81 -29.95
N PRO A 131 7.77 16.30 -28.70
CA PRO A 131 6.85 15.69 -27.76
C PRO A 131 5.41 15.83 -28.26
N SER A 132 4.70 14.71 -28.31
CA SER A 132 3.27 14.63 -28.63
C SER A 132 2.45 15.54 -27.72
N ALA A 133 1.57 16.35 -28.32
CA ALA A 133 0.77 17.39 -27.66
C ALA A 133 -0.45 16.89 -26.87
N ASP A 134 -0.54 15.60 -26.53
CA ASP A 134 -1.75 15.00 -25.93
C ASP A 134 -1.64 14.69 -24.41
N ALA A 135 -0.61 15.17 -23.73
CA ALA A 135 -0.55 15.03 -22.26
C ALA A 135 -1.40 16.14 -21.61
N GLY A 136 -2.65 15.84 -21.26
CA GLY A 136 -3.45 16.70 -20.38
C GLY A 136 -2.72 17.01 -19.06
N PRO A 137 -3.13 18.05 -18.31
CA PRO A 137 -2.41 18.51 -17.11
C PRO A 137 -2.39 17.49 -15.94
N TYR A 138 -3.12 16.38 -16.09
CA TYR A 138 -3.32 15.37 -15.07
C TYR A 138 -2.54 14.10 -15.44
N TYR A 139 -1.39 13.88 -14.79
CA TYR A 139 -0.53 12.71 -15.06
C TYR A 139 -1.28 11.37 -14.93
N PHE A 140 -2.19 11.27 -13.96
CA PHE A 140 -3.03 10.09 -13.68
C PHE A 140 -4.16 9.85 -14.69
N LEU A 141 -4.36 10.75 -15.67
CA LEU A 141 -5.29 10.53 -16.80
C LEU A 141 -4.55 10.23 -18.11
N SER A 142 -3.23 10.39 -18.15
CA SER A 142 -2.44 10.16 -19.36
C SER A 142 -2.28 8.66 -19.64
N GLU A 143 -2.14 8.29 -20.92
CA GLU A 143 -1.85 6.90 -21.32
C GLU A 143 -0.56 6.34 -20.71
N ARG A 144 0.32 7.19 -20.17
CA ARG A 144 1.54 6.78 -19.44
C ARG A 144 1.25 6.12 -18.09
N TYR A 145 0.06 6.34 -17.52
CA TYR A 145 -0.33 5.90 -16.18
C TYR A 145 -1.69 5.19 -16.14
N GLY A 146 -2.21 4.76 -17.29
CA GLY A 146 -3.36 3.86 -17.39
C GLY A 146 -4.64 4.51 -17.92
N GLN A 147 -4.89 4.29 -19.21
CA GLN A 147 -6.24 4.20 -19.76
C GLN A 147 -6.33 2.84 -20.47
N PRO A 148 -7.38 2.03 -20.25
CA PRO A 148 -7.70 0.97 -21.20
C PRO A 148 -8.09 1.66 -22.50
N GLY A 149 -7.29 1.47 -23.55
CA GLY A 149 -7.65 1.94 -24.88
C GLY A 149 -9.04 1.42 -25.24
N ALA A 150 -9.98 2.34 -25.44
CA ALA A 150 -11.19 2.03 -26.20
C ALA A 150 -10.72 1.53 -27.56
N GLY A 151 -11.12 0.30 -27.93
CA GLY A 151 -10.65 -0.38 -29.13
C GLY A 151 -10.65 0.56 -30.34
N LEU A 152 -9.46 0.81 -30.88
CA LEU A 152 -9.32 1.53 -32.13
C LEU A 152 -10.00 0.72 -33.25
N PRO A 153 -10.83 1.35 -34.11
CA PRO A 153 -11.32 0.68 -35.29
C PRO A 153 -10.14 0.35 -36.21
N SER A 154 -10.10 -0.89 -36.69
CA SER A 154 -9.16 -1.37 -37.69
C SER A 154 -9.16 -0.44 -38.90
N SER A 155 -8.12 0.38 -39.02
CA SER A 155 -7.85 1.12 -40.25
C SER A 155 -7.15 0.20 -41.24
N GLU A 156 -7.70 0.18 -42.45
CA GLU A 156 -7.29 -0.67 -43.56
C GLU A 156 -5.79 -0.50 -43.87
N LEU A 157 -5.08 -1.64 -43.87
CA LEU A 157 -3.74 -1.72 -44.44
C LEU A 157 -3.82 -1.51 -45.95
N ARG A 158 -3.50 -0.29 -46.39
CA ARG A 158 -3.28 0.03 -47.80
C ARG A 158 -1.84 -0.38 -48.16
N VAL A 159 -1.69 -1.54 -48.79
CA VAL A 159 -0.42 -1.99 -49.38
C VAL A 159 -0.24 -1.27 -50.72
N PRO A 160 0.93 -0.66 -51.03
CA PRO A 160 1.16 -0.09 -52.35
C PRO A 160 1.41 -1.19 -53.39
N GLU A 161 0.64 -1.14 -54.49
CA GLU A 161 0.84 -1.95 -55.69
C GLU A 161 2.18 -1.64 -56.38
N ALA A 162 2.93 -2.69 -56.71
CA ALA A 162 3.92 -2.68 -57.79
C ALA A 162 3.48 -3.69 -58.86
N SER A 163 3.09 -3.17 -60.01
CA SER A 163 2.66 -3.92 -61.19
C SER A 163 3.85 -4.38 -62.04
N LEU A 164 3.86 -5.65 -62.49
CA LEU A 164 3.76 -6.07 -63.91
C LEU A 164 4.47 -7.41 -64.22
N LEU A 165 3.60 -8.40 -64.47
CA LEU A 165 3.58 -9.39 -65.56
C LEU A 165 4.33 -10.74 -65.48
N PRO A 166 3.75 -11.81 -66.09
CA PRO A 166 4.01 -13.21 -65.75
C PRO A 166 4.62 -14.03 -66.91
N SER A 167 5.16 -15.22 -66.61
CA SER A 167 5.38 -16.27 -67.60
C SER A 167 5.14 -17.70 -67.05
N ALA A 168 4.09 -18.32 -67.61
CA ALA A 168 3.89 -19.73 -67.99
C ALA A 168 4.24 -20.93 -67.06
N VAL A 169 3.17 -21.70 -66.78
CA VAL A 169 2.94 -23.15 -66.51
C VAL A 169 3.88 -24.15 -67.28
N PRO A 170 4.00 -25.48 -66.99
CA PRO A 170 2.98 -26.40 -66.42
C PRO A 170 3.34 -27.66 -65.57
N SER A 171 2.32 -28.16 -64.85
CA SER A 171 1.79 -29.55 -64.67
C SER A 171 2.67 -30.79 -64.37
N ALA A 172 2.29 -31.57 -63.34
CA ALA A 172 2.12 -33.06 -63.34
C ALA A 172 1.61 -33.53 -61.94
N ALA A 173 0.37 -34.04 -61.79
CA ALA A 173 -0.08 -35.44 -61.90
C ALA A 173 0.05 -36.30 -60.60
N ALA A 174 -1.12 -36.70 -60.05
CA ALA A 174 -1.31 -37.82 -59.10
C ALA A 174 -1.45 -39.16 -59.88
N PRO A 175 -1.50 -40.38 -59.28
CA PRO A 175 -2.68 -40.83 -58.49
C PRO A 175 -2.52 -41.98 -57.45
N GLY A 176 -3.59 -42.19 -56.65
CA GLY A 176 -4.07 -43.49 -56.13
C GLY A 176 -3.42 -44.02 -54.84
N LEU A 177 -4.03 -44.82 -53.96
CA LEU A 177 -5.24 -45.66 -53.92
C LEU A 177 -5.24 -46.27 -52.48
N SER A 178 -6.27 -46.19 -51.64
CA SER A 178 -7.30 -47.26 -51.40
C SER A 178 -7.49 -47.49 -49.89
N ALA A 179 -8.75 -47.46 -49.43
CA ALA A 179 -9.22 -48.15 -48.22
C ALA A 179 -9.77 -49.55 -48.58
N PRO A 180 -10.04 -50.44 -47.61
CA PRO A 180 -11.42 -50.93 -47.47
C PRO A 180 -11.88 -51.21 -46.00
N VAL A 181 -13.13 -50.90 -45.61
CA VAL A 181 -14.32 -51.79 -45.43
C VAL A 181 -14.37 -52.50 -44.05
N ALA A 182 -15.48 -52.83 -43.38
CA ALA A 182 -16.87 -52.39 -43.19
C ALA A 182 -17.52 -53.43 -42.24
N THR A 183 -18.70 -53.14 -41.67
CA THR A 183 -19.86 -54.01 -41.29
C THR A 183 -20.42 -53.58 -39.93
N GLY A 184 -21.72 -53.44 -39.67
CA GLY A 184 -22.95 -53.68 -40.42
C GLY A 184 -24.16 -53.53 -39.48
N ILE A 185 -25.26 -52.98 -40.00
CA ILE A 185 -26.62 -52.88 -39.39
C ILE A 185 -27.47 -54.06 -39.91
N PRO A 186 -28.61 -54.44 -39.30
CA PRO A 186 -29.92 -54.17 -39.94
C PRO A 186 -31.07 -53.98 -38.90
N GLY A 187 -32.27 -53.45 -39.15
CA GLY A 187 -33.11 -53.05 -40.32
C GLY A 187 -34.46 -52.53 -39.74
N GLY A 188 -35.50 -52.09 -40.44
CA GLY A 188 -35.89 -51.93 -41.85
C GLY A 188 -36.96 -50.80 -41.93
N ALA A 189 -37.19 -50.09 -43.03
CA ALA A 189 -37.76 -50.43 -44.34
C ALA A 189 -39.20 -49.91 -44.52
N SER A 190 -39.38 -48.82 -45.30
CA SER A 190 -40.38 -48.70 -46.40
C SER A 190 -40.33 -47.30 -47.05
N ALA A 191 -40.58 -47.27 -48.36
CA ALA A 191 -40.65 -46.12 -49.28
C ALA A 191 -41.78 -46.39 -50.31
N PRO A 192 -42.13 -45.52 -51.28
CA PRO A 192 -42.13 -44.06 -51.34
C PRO A 192 -43.48 -43.45 -51.83
N ALA A 193 -43.66 -42.12 -51.67
CA ALA A 193 -44.58 -41.31 -52.49
C ALA A 193 -43.96 -39.92 -52.73
N SER A 194 -44.16 -39.34 -53.92
CA SER A 194 -43.71 -37.99 -54.32
C SER A 194 -44.74 -37.37 -55.27
N PRO A 195 -44.75 -36.04 -55.52
CA PRO A 195 -44.52 -34.93 -54.59
C PRO A 195 -45.66 -33.87 -54.67
N ALA A 196 -45.82 -33.07 -53.61
CA ALA A 196 -46.63 -31.85 -53.60
C ALA A 196 -45.83 -30.71 -52.93
N PRO A 197 -46.12 -29.43 -53.23
CA PRO A 197 -45.12 -28.37 -53.29
C PRO A 197 -44.68 -27.82 -51.91
N ALA A 198 -43.47 -27.27 -51.91
CA ALA A 198 -42.73 -26.76 -50.77
C ALA A 198 -43.51 -25.75 -49.89
N ALA A 199 -43.60 -26.05 -48.60
CA ALA A 199 -43.79 -25.06 -47.54
C ALA A 199 -42.41 -24.72 -46.95
N PRO A 200 -42.13 -23.46 -46.60
CA PRO A 200 -40.82 -23.06 -46.10
C PRO A 200 -40.53 -23.80 -44.78
N ALA A 201 -39.35 -24.41 -44.69
CA ALA A 201 -38.86 -24.98 -43.45
C ALA A 201 -38.85 -23.90 -42.37
N SER A 202 -39.68 -24.10 -41.34
CA SER A 202 -39.60 -23.32 -40.11
C SER A 202 -38.26 -23.61 -39.46
N ASN A 203 -37.38 -22.61 -39.42
CA ASN A 203 -36.16 -22.68 -38.61
C ASN A 203 -36.54 -23.04 -37.17
N PRO A 204 -35.75 -23.87 -36.47
CA PRO A 204 -35.98 -24.14 -35.05
C PRO A 204 -35.92 -22.82 -34.27
N GLN A 205 -37.06 -22.44 -33.66
CA GLN A 205 -37.13 -21.27 -32.81
C GLN A 205 -36.65 -21.63 -31.40
N TYR A 206 -35.59 -20.96 -30.98
CA TYR A 206 -35.04 -21.09 -29.64
C TYR A 206 -35.56 -19.92 -28.81
N TYR A 207 -36.13 -20.20 -27.63
CA TYR A 207 -36.75 -19.19 -26.75
C TYR A 207 -35.80 -18.08 -26.26
N PHE A 208 -34.49 -18.26 -26.47
CA PHE A 208 -33.45 -17.28 -26.17
C PHE A 208 -33.06 -16.40 -27.37
N VAL A 209 -33.67 -16.61 -28.54
CA VAL A 209 -33.40 -15.85 -29.78
C VAL A 209 -34.65 -15.14 -30.30
N ASP A 210 -35.83 -15.78 -30.20
CA ASP A 210 -37.10 -15.28 -30.74
C ASP A 210 -38.18 -15.13 -29.65
N ALA A 211 -39.07 -14.13 -29.77
CA ALA A 211 -40.21 -13.95 -28.85
C ALA A 211 -41.23 -15.06 -29.09
N VAL A 212 -41.64 -15.71 -28.00
CA VAL A 212 -42.66 -16.76 -28.02
C VAL A 212 -43.81 -16.32 -27.12
N VAL A 213 -45.04 -16.45 -27.63
CA VAL A 213 -46.27 -16.21 -26.86
C VAL A 213 -46.63 -17.51 -26.14
N LEU A 214 -46.64 -17.49 -24.81
CA LEU A 214 -47.03 -18.64 -24.00
C LEU A 214 -48.57 -18.75 -23.91
N PRO A 215 -49.12 -19.95 -23.69
CA PRO A 215 -50.57 -20.17 -23.57
C PRO A 215 -51.27 -19.34 -22.48
N SER A 216 -50.51 -18.81 -21.52
CA SER A 216 -50.98 -17.90 -20.46
C SER A 216 -51.15 -16.44 -20.92
N GLY A 217 -50.88 -16.13 -22.19
CA GLY A 217 -50.92 -14.77 -22.74
C GLY A 217 -49.67 -13.94 -22.45
N TYR A 218 -48.67 -14.52 -21.79
CA TYR A 218 -47.38 -13.87 -21.55
C TYR A 218 -46.46 -14.03 -22.76
N VAL A 219 -45.88 -12.93 -23.26
CA VAL A 219 -44.94 -12.94 -24.39
C VAL A 219 -43.51 -12.79 -23.86
N THR A 220 -42.62 -13.73 -24.19
CA THR A 220 -41.20 -13.59 -23.84
C THR A 220 -40.56 -12.46 -24.65
N PRO A 221 -39.73 -11.59 -24.05
CA PRO A 221 -39.17 -10.44 -24.76
C PRO A 221 -38.17 -10.87 -25.84
N ALA A 222 -38.48 -10.60 -27.11
CA ALA A 222 -37.57 -10.78 -28.24
C ALA A 222 -36.48 -9.71 -28.22
N LYS A 223 -35.24 -10.13 -27.99
CA LYS A 223 -33.97 -9.40 -28.12
C LYS A 223 -33.85 -8.07 -27.34
N PRO A 224 -32.70 -7.82 -26.69
CA PRO A 224 -32.40 -6.49 -26.19
C PRO A 224 -32.40 -5.53 -27.39
N GLN A 225 -33.02 -4.37 -27.22
CA GLN A 225 -32.93 -3.28 -28.20
C GLN A 225 -31.46 -3.13 -28.62
N PRO A 226 -31.15 -2.84 -29.91
CA PRO A 226 -29.81 -2.40 -30.27
C PRO A 226 -29.49 -1.27 -29.30
N HIS A 227 -28.43 -1.46 -28.52
CA HIS A 227 -28.03 -0.53 -27.47
C HIS A 227 -28.35 0.86 -27.94
N ALA A 228 -29.32 1.52 -27.29
CA ALA A 228 -29.41 2.97 -27.36
C ALA A 228 -27.96 3.40 -27.22
N THR A 229 -27.43 4.06 -28.25
CA THR A 229 -26.09 4.61 -28.24
C THR A 229 -25.95 5.20 -26.85
N VAL A 230 -25.14 4.57 -26.00
CA VAL A 230 -24.76 5.16 -24.73
C VAL A 230 -24.34 6.55 -25.16
N PRO A 231 -24.97 7.63 -24.69
CA PRO A 231 -24.52 8.95 -25.07
C PRO A 231 -23.03 8.89 -24.86
N LEU A 232 -22.25 9.04 -25.92
CA LEU A 232 -20.85 9.38 -25.80
C LEU A 232 -20.92 10.56 -24.85
N ALA A 233 -20.58 10.32 -23.58
CA ALA A 233 -20.60 11.34 -22.58
C ALA A 233 -19.71 12.40 -23.22
N GLY A 234 -20.33 13.53 -23.59
CA GLY A 234 -19.59 14.63 -24.14
C GLY A 234 -18.42 14.84 -23.20
N GLY A 235 -17.20 14.84 -23.76
CA GLY A 235 -16.06 15.40 -23.05
C GLY A 235 -16.55 16.68 -22.39
N ASP A 236 -16.34 16.78 -21.07
CA ASP A 236 -16.68 17.93 -20.22
C ASP A 236 -18.01 17.92 -19.44
N ARG A 237 -18.61 16.76 -19.12
CA ARG A 237 -19.64 16.70 -18.06
C ARG A 237 -19.41 15.61 -17.02
N HIS A 238 -18.31 15.72 -16.29
CA HIS A 238 -18.23 15.12 -14.96
C HIS A 238 -19.11 15.94 -14.00
N PRO A 239 -19.99 15.33 -13.19
CA PRO A 239 -20.68 16.07 -12.13
C PRO A 239 -19.64 16.72 -11.21
N ALA A 240 -19.90 17.95 -10.77
CA ALA A 240 -19.00 18.67 -9.87
C ALA A 240 -18.72 17.82 -8.62
N PHE A 241 -17.45 17.70 -8.23
CA PHE A 241 -17.06 17.00 -7.01
C PHE A 241 -17.58 17.76 -5.78
N ASP A 242 -18.68 17.30 -5.19
CA ASP A 242 -19.26 17.91 -3.98
C ASP A 242 -18.49 17.46 -2.73
N VAL A 243 -17.42 18.19 -2.43
CA VAL A 243 -16.62 17.95 -1.23
C VAL A 243 -17.43 18.06 0.06
N ASN A 244 -18.47 18.92 0.10
CA ASN A 244 -19.28 19.08 1.31
C ASN A 244 -20.18 17.86 1.55
N ALA A 245 -20.66 17.22 0.49
CA ALA A 245 -21.33 15.93 0.59
C ALA A 245 -20.38 14.86 1.13
N VAL A 246 -19.19 14.75 0.55
CA VAL A 246 -18.18 13.79 1.01
C VAL A 246 -17.80 14.00 2.47
N ARG A 247 -17.57 15.25 2.90
CA ARG A 247 -17.21 15.58 4.29
C ARG A 247 -18.25 15.14 5.31
N ARG A 248 -19.54 15.10 4.96
CA ARG A 248 -20.60 14.60 5.85
C ARG A 248 -20.45 13.11 6.15
N ASP A 249 -19.80 12.35 5.27
CA ASP A 249 -19.54 10.93 5.49
C ASP A 249 -18.42 10.70 6.52
N PHE A 250 -17.60 11.70 6.86
CA PHE A 250 -16.48 11.58 7.80
C PHE A 250 -16.82 12.27 9.14
N PRO A 251 -17.38 11.54 10.13
CA PRO A 251 -17.90 12.16 11.36
C PRO A 251 -16.84 12.94 12.14
N ILE A 252 -15.59 12.47 12.16
CA ILE A 252 -14.49 13.12 12.89
C ILE A 252 -14.16 14.53 12.38
N LEU A 253 -14.50 14.87 11.14
CA LEU A 253 -14.24 16.21 10.60
C LEU A 253 -15.13 17.29 11.23
N GLN A 254 -16.19 16.89 11.95
CA GLN A 254 -17.05 17.81 12.71
C GLN A 254 -16.46 18.21 14.07
N GLU A 255 -15.41 17.51 14.52
CA GLU A 255 -14.78 17.77 15.81
C GLU A 255 -14.13 19.15 15.88
N ARG A 256 -14.08 19.68 17.12
CA ARG A 256 -13.36 20.92 17.43
C ARG A 256 -12.09 20.61 18.21
N VAL A 257 -10.97 21.15 17.73
CA VAL A 257 -9.66 21.04 18.38
C VAL A 257 -9.23 22.45 18.77
N ASN A 258 -8.88 22.66 20.04
CA ASN A 258 -8.51 23.97 20.59
C ASN A 258 -9.60 25.05 20.36
N GLY A 259 -10.87 24.65 20.40
CA GLY A 259 -12.02 25.54 20.13
C GLY A 259 -12.25 25.89 18.65
N ARG A 260 -11.38 25.43 17.75
CA ARG A 260 -11.45 25.66 16.29
C ARG A 260 -11.99 24.43 15.57
N GLN A 261 -12.59 24.63 14.40
CA GLN A 261 -12.96 23.50 13.52
C GLN A 261 -11.70 22.77 13.07
N LEU A 262 -11.67 21.44 13.24
CA LEU A 262 -10.56 20.59 12.80
C LEU A 262 -10.27 20.79 11.32
N VAL A 263 -8.98 20.95 11.00
CA VAL A 263 -8.43 20.82 9.65
C VAL A 263 -7.41 19.70 9.68
N TRP A 264 -7.69 18.60 8.98
CA TRP A 264 -6.82 17.43 8.98
C TRP A 264 -5.96 17.37 7.72
N PHE A 265 -4.67 17.67 7.86
CA PHE A 265 -3.64 17.59 6.82
C PHE A 265 -2.54 16.57 7.15
N ASP A 266 -2.82 15.51 7.91
CA ASP A 266 -1.89 14.40 8.17
C ASP A 266 -2.32 13.07 7.52
N ASN A 267 -2.94 13.18 6.35
CA ASN A 267 -3.47 12.05 5.57
C ASN A 267 -2.40 11.03 5.13
N ALA A 268 -1.20 11.50 4.80
CA ALA A 268 -0.09 10.63 4.42
C ALA A 268 0.45 9.79 5.60
N ALA A 269 0.08 10.11 6.85
CA ALA A 269 0.28 9.23 7.99
C ALA A 269 -0.89 8.25 8.15
N THR A 270 -2.12 8.76 8.20
CA THR A 270 -3.34 7.96 8.20
C THR A 270 -4.53 8.82 7.75
N THR A 271 -5.47 8.23 7.02
CA THR A 271 -6.69 8.92 6.63
C THR A 271 -7.80 8.74 7.67
N HIS A 272 -8.82 9.59 7.63
CA HIS A 272 -10.05 9.36 8.38
C HIS A 272 -10.95 8.33 7.71
N LYS A 273 -11.99 7.89 8.43
CA LYS A 273 -12.84 6.77 8.02
C LYS A 273 -14.24 7.29 7.71
N PRO A 274 -14.83 6.94 6.55
CA PRO A 274 -16.22 7.25 6.30
C PRO A 274 -17.12 6.40 7.19
N GLN A 275 -18.33 6.89 7.47
CA GLN A 275 -19.32 6.24 8.34
C GLN A 275 -19.62 4.81 7.88
N SER A 276 -19.65 4.56 6.57
CA SER A 276 -19.88 3.23 6.01
C SER A 276 -18.84 2.19 6.43
N VAL A 277 -17.59 2.59 6.67
CA VAL A 277 -16.53 1.69 7.17
C VAL A 277 -16.73 1.39 8.65
N ILE A 278 -17.06 2.42 9.43
CA ILE A 278 -17.34 2.30 10.87
C ILE A 278 -18.54 1.36 11.09
N ASP A 279 -19.62 1.60 10.36
CA ASP A 279 -20.85 0.80 10.42
C ASP A 279 -20.58 -0.64 9.98
N ARG A 280 -19.78 -0.85 8.94
CA ARG A 280 -19.48 -2.21 8.46
C ARG A 280 -18.75 -3.04 9.50
N ILE A 281 -17.77 -2.46 10.18
CA ILE A 281 -17.01 -3.13 11.25
C ILE A 281 -17.93 -3.40 12.45
N SER A 282 -18.73 -2.42 12.85
CA SER A 282 -19.72 -2.56 13.93
C SER A 282 -20.70 -3.71 13.63
N TYR A 283 -21.24 -3.75 12.41
CA TYR A 283 -22.15 -4.79 11.95
C TYR A 283 -21.50 -6.19 11.98
N PHE A 284 -20.26 -6.31 11.53
CA PHE A 284 -19.53 -7.58 11.57
C PHE A 284 -19.50 -8.14 12.99
N TYR A 285 -19.09 -7.33 13.96
CA TYR A 285 -19.01 -7.76 15.36
C TYR A 285 -20.39 -8.04 15.99
N ALA A 286 -21.42 -7.29 15.61
CA ALA A 286 -22.76 -7.46 16.16
C ALA A 286 -23.50 -8.68 15.58
N HIS A 287 -23.22 -9.08 14.33
CA HIS A 287 -24.11 -9.99 13.59
C HIS A 287 -23.40 -11.13 12.82
N GLU A 288 -22.11 -11.04 12.56
CA GLU A 288 -21.39 -12.00 11.69
C GLU A 288 -20.19 -12.67 12.37
N ASN A 289 -19.71 -12.14 13.50
CA ASN A 289 -18.44 -12.55 14.10
C ASN A 289 -18.36 -14.06 14.39
N SER A 290 -17.39 -14.70 13.74
CA SER A 290 -16.86 -16.00 14.08
C SER A 290 -15.48 -16.19 13.47
N ASN A 291 -14.81 -17.30 13.80
CA ASN A 291 -13.60 -17.70 13.09
C ASN A 291 -13.97 -18.30 11.71
N ILE A 292 -13.05 -18.24 10.76
CA ILE A 292 -13.28 -18.53 9.33
C ILE A 292 -12.81 -19.94 8.90
N HIS A 293 -13.27 -20.37 7.72
CA HIS A 293 -12.90 -21.58 6.98
C HIS A 293 -13.30 -22.95 7.56
N ARG A 294 -12.98 -23.26 8.83
CA ARG A 294 -12.98 -24.65 9.35
C ARG A 294 -14.22 -25.06 10.15
N ALA A 295 -15.24 -24.22 10.24
CA ALA A 295 -16.42 -24.49 11.05
C ALA A 295 -17.69 -24.61 10.19
N ALA A 296 -18.51 -25.63 10.49
CA ALA A 296 -19.70 -25.98 9.73
C ALA A 296 -20.98 -25.23 10.15
N HIS A 297 -20.86 -24.21 11.01
CA HIS A 297 -22.02 -23.46 11.51
C HIS A 297 -22.20 -22.14 10.76
N GLU A 298 -23.45 -21.65 10.73
CA GLU A 298 -23.88 -20.48 9.98
C GLU A 298 -23.01 -19.22 10.17
N LEU A 299 -22.63 -18.90 11.41
CA LEU A 299 -21.79 -17.71 11.67
C LEU A 299 -20.38 -17.82 11.07
N ALA A 300 -19.81 -19.01 10.96
CA ALA A 300 -18.50 -19.19 10.33
C ALA A 300 -18.61 -19.06 8.82
N ALA A 301 -19.69 -19.54 8.21
CA ALA A 301 -19.98 -19.33 6.80
C ALA A 301 -20.09 -17.82 6.50
N ARG A 302 -20.91 -17.08 7.25
CA ARG A 302 -21.05 -15.61 7.09
C ARG A 302 -19.74 -14.85 7.27
N ALA A 303 -18.96 -15.17 8.32
CA ALA A 303 -17.67 -14.54 8.54
C ALA A 303 -16.68 -14.83 7.40
N THR A 304 -16.69 -16.07 6.88
CA THR A 304 -15.83 -16.48 5.76
C THR A 304 -16.24 -15.76 4.48
N ASP A 305 -17.54 -15.70 4.16
CA ASP A 305 -18.06 -15.00 2.99
C ASP A 305 -17.74 -13.50 3.04
N ALA A 306 -17.84 -12.88 4.23
CA ALA A 306 -17.48 -11.49 4.41
C ALA A 306 -15.97 -11.25 4.19
N TYR A 307 -15.13 -12.13 4.74
CA TYR A 307 -13.68 -12.04 4.63
C TYR A 307 -13.18 -12.24 3.19
N GLU A 308 -13.61 -13.31 2.53
CA GLU A 308 -13.25 -13.58 1.13
C GLU A 308 -13.91 -12.56 0.18
N GLY A 309 -15.09 -12.07 0.51
CA GLY A 309 -15.73 -10.96 -0.19
C GLY A 309 -14.91 -9.66 -0.12
N ALA A 310 -14.15 -9.43 0.95
CA ALA A 310 -13.21 -8.32 1.03
C ALA A 310 -11.96 -8.57 0.16
N ARG A 311 -11.45 -9.80 0.14
CA ARG A 311 -10.33 -10.19 -0.73
C ARG A 311 -10.65 -9.97 -2.21
N GLU A 312 -11.86 -10.34 -2.64
CA GLU A 312 -12.32 -10.12 -4.02
C GLU A 312 -12.47 -8.63 -4.37
N ARG A 313 -12.80 -7.77 -3.39
CA ARG A 313 -12.83 -6.31 -3.59
C ARG A 313 -11.42 -5.76 -3.76
N VAL A 314 -10.47 -6.20 -2.94
CA VAL A 314 -9.05 -5.84 -3.08
C VAL A 314 -8.54 -6.25 -4.46
N LYS A 315 -8.77 -7.50 -4.88
CA LYS A 315 -8.40 -8.01 -6.19
C LYS A 315 -8.91 -7.09 -7.31
N ARG A 316 -10.20 -6.78 -7.33
CA ARG A 316 -10.79 -5.90 -8.34
C ARG A 316 -10.22 -4.47 -8.29
N PHE A 317 -9.98 -3.95 -7.10
CA PHE A 317 -9.52 -2.57 -6.89
C PHE A 317 -8.12 -2.30 -7.43
N ILE A 318 -7.21 -3.29 -7.32
CA ILE A 318 -5.85 -3.18 -7.87
C ILE A 318 -5.71 -3.86 -9.24
N ASN A 319 -6.82 -4.34 -9.81
CA ASN A 319 -6.87 -5.15 -11.03
C ASN A 319 -5.95 -6.39 -10.99
N ALA A 320 -5.94 -7.14 -9.89
CA ALA A 320 -5.21 -8.41 -9.81
C ALA A 320 -5.91 -9.51 -10.66
N PRO A 321 -5.15 -10.36 -11.38
CA PRO A 321 -5.71 -11.48 -12.15
C PRO A 321 -6.53 -12.45 -11.31
N ASP A 322 -6.04 -12.77 -10.12
CA ASP A 322 -6.62 -13.82 -9.26
C ASP A 322 -6.73 -13.37 -7.81
N VAL A 323 -7.80 -13.79 -7.15
CA VAL A 323 -8.05 -13.48 -5.74
C VAL A 323 -7.03 -14.14 -4.81
N ASN A 324 -6.49 -15.30 -5.21
CA ASN A 324 -5.51 -16.05 -4.43
C ASN A 324 -4.10 -15.41 -4.43
N GLU A 325 -3.87 -14.42 -5.29
CA GLU A 325 -2.66 -13.61 -5.30
C GLU A 325 -2.69 -12.48 -4.26
N VAL A 326 -3.83 -12.27 -3.61
CA VAL A 326 -4.03 -11.25 -2.57
C VAL A 326 -3.87 -11.91 -1.20
N ILE A 327 -2.89 -11.43 -0.42
CA ILE A 327 -2.59 -11.88 0.94
C ILE A 327 -2.84 -10.73 1.90
N PHE A 328 -3.58 -11.00 2.98
CA PHE A 328 -3.79 -10.05 4.05
C PHE A 328 -2.67 -10.10 5.09
N VAL A 329 -2.21 -8.91 5.47
CA VAL A 329 -1.19 -8.66 6.48
C VAL A 329 -1.62 -7.48 7.35
N ARG A 330 -0.83 -7.07 8.34
CA ARG A 330 -1.14 -5.93 9.23
C ARG A 330 -0.97 -4.56 8.56
N GLY A 331 -0.21 -4.49 7.47
CA GLY A 331 0.13 -3.25 6.76
C GLY A 331 1.30 -3.43 5.81
N THR A 332 1.62 -2.41 5.01
CA THR A 332 2.76 -2.39 4.07
C THR A 332 4.07 -2.81 4.71
N THR A 333 4.34 -2.42 5.96
CA THR A 333 5.58 -2.81 6.64
C THR A 333 5.68 -4.33 6.81
N GLU A 334 4.60 -4.99 7.20
CA GLU A 334 4.58 -6.45 7.30
C GLU A 334 4.63 -7.10 5.92
N ALA A 335 3.96 -6.51 4.93
CA ALA A 335 3.97 -6.91 3.53
C ALA A 335 5.41 -7.00 2.98
N ILE A 336 6.21 -5.94 3.15
CA ILE A 336 7.60 -5.89 2.69
C ILE A 336 8.47 -6.86 3.49
N ASN A 337 8.24 -7.02 4.79
CA ASN A 337 8.98 -8.00 5.59
C ASN A 337 8.70 -9.44 5.15
N LEU A 338 7.44 -9.77 4.80
CA LEU A 338 7.09 -11.07 4.24
C LEU A 338 7.93 -11.34 3.00
N VAL A 339 7.94 -10.42 2.03
CA VAL A 339 8.71 -10.58 0.79
C VAL A 339 10.21 -10.68 1.08
N ALA A 340 10.77 -9.78 1.90
CA ALA A 340 12.19 -9.79 2.23
C ALA A 340 12.64 -11.06 2.97
N LYS A 341 11.81 -11.61 3.88
CA LYS A 341 12.17 -12.78 4.69
C LYS A 341 11.89 -14.10 3.97
N SER A 342 10.82 -14.19 3.18
CA SER A 342 10.46 -15.39 2.43
C SER A 342 11.20 -15.41 1.09
N TRP A 343 10.77 -14.61 0.11
CA TRP A 343 11.40 -14.55 -1.22
C TRP A 343 12.87 -14.16 -1.11
N GLY A 344 13.18 -13.05 -0.44
CA GLY A 344 14.56 -12.58 -0.29
C GLY A 344 15.46 -13.59 0.44
N GLY A 345 14.91 -14.32 1.42
CA GLY A 345 15.62 -15.35 2.16
C GLY A 345 16.08 -16.53 1.30
N GLN A 346 15.33 -16.87 0.25
CA GLN A 346 15.63 -17.94 -0.70
C GLN A 346 16.47 -17.48 -1.89
N HIS A 347 16.25 -16.26 -2.41
CA HIS A 347 16.78 -15.83 -3.71
C HIS A 347 17.96 -14.86 -3.66
N VAL A 348 18.30 -14.32 -2.48
CA VAL A 348 19.40 -13.36 -2.31
C VAL A 348 20.57 -14.02 -1.56
N GLY A 349 21.76 -13.96 -2.17
CA GLY A 349 23.00 -14.47 -1.60
C GLY A 349 24.14 -13.45 -1.52
N GLU A 350 25.34 -13.95 -1.25
CA GLU A 350 26.53 -13.12 -1.08
C GLU A 350 26.92 -12.41 -2.39
N GLY A 351 27.12 -11.09 -2.30
CA GLY A 351 27.49 -10.23 -3.42
C GLY A 351 26.34 -9.86 -4.35
N ASP A 352 25.13 -10.38 -4.13
CA ASP A 352 23.94 -9.95 -4.88
C ASP A 352 23.54 -8.53 -4.51
N GLU A 353 22.76 -7.89 -5.36
CA GLU A 353 22.36 -6.49 -5.21
C GLU A 353 20.84 -6.36 -5.06
N ILE A 354 20.45 -5.56 -4.07
CA ILE A 354 19.09 -5.09 -3.83
C ILE A 354 19.07 -3.61 -4.15
N ILE A 355 18.22 -3.18 -5.07
CA ILE A 355 18.09 -1.77 -5.44
C ILE A 355 16.85 -1.18 -4.75
N VAL A 356 17.03 -0.05 -4.09
CA VAL A 356 15.96 0.82 -3.57
C VAL A 356 16.12 2.23 -4.13
N SER A 357 15.20 3.15 -3.87
CA SER A 357 15.38 4.56 -4.24
C SER A 357 15.72 5.47 -3.04
N ASN A 358 16.19 6.67 -3.33
CA ASN A 358 16.31 7.70 -2.29
C ASN A 358 14.96 8.06 -1.66
N LEU A 359 13.83 7.85 -2.34
CA LEU A 359 12.48 8.24 -1.92
C LEU A 359 11.82 7.28 -0.94
N GLU A 360 12.47 6.17 -0.61
CA GLU A 360 11.84 5.11 0.17
C GLU A 360 11.47 5.54 1.60
N HIS A 361 10.29 5.06 2.02
CA HIS A 361 9.93 5.00 3.42
C HIS A 361 10.83 3.98 4.14
N HIS A 362 11.09 4.17 5.43
CA HIS A 362 11.92 3.26 6.24
C HIS A 362 11.47 1.80 6.18
N ALA A 363 10.16 1.55 6.05
CA ALA A 363 9.60 0.22 5.86
C ALA A 363 10.07 -0.48 4.57
N ASN A 364 10.44 0.27 3.53
CA ASN A 364 11.03 -0.22 2.29
C ASN A 364 12.55 0.00 2.23
N ILE A 365 13.21 0.15 3.39
CA ILE A 365 14.68 0.23 3.52
C ILE A 365 15.18 -0.84 4.49
N VAL A 366 14.66 -0.80 5.73
CA VAL A 366 15.19 -1.59 6.84
C VAL A 366 15.11 -3.10 6.59
N PRO A 367 14.03 -3.68 6.04
CA PRO A 367 13.99 -5.12 5.76
C PRO A 367 15.08 -5.57 4.79
N TRP A 368 15.36 -4.75 3.76
CA TRP A 368 16.40 -5.01 2.77
C TRP A 368 17.80 -4.85 3.35
N GLN A 369 18.03 -3.86 4.21
CA GLN A 369 19.29 -3.74 4.95
C GLN A 369 19.55 -4.95 5.83
N GLN A 370 18.54 -5.44 6.54
CA GLN A 370 18.67 -6.64 7.37
C GLN A 370 18.96 -7.88 6.52
N LEU A 371 18.28 -8.04 5.39
CA LEU A 371 18.54 -9.15 4.46
C LEU A 371 19.97 -9.07 3.90
N ALA A 372 20.38 -7.89 3.43
CA ALA A 372 21.71 -7.66 2.89
C ALA A 372 22.81 -7.98 3.91
N ALA A 373 22.65 -7.49 5.16
CA ALA A 373 23.58 -7.80 6.24
C ALA A 373 23.63 -9.30 6.58
N ALA A 374 22.49 -9.99 6.55
CA ALA A 374 22.42 -11.41 6.87
C ALA A 374 22.96 -12.32 5.76
N LYS A 375 22.87 -11.90 4.50
CA LYS A 375 23.22 -12.70 3.32
C LYS A 375 24.52 -12.29 2.64
N GLY A 376 25.16 -11.20 3.08
CA GLY A 376 26.33 -10.62 2.40
C GLY A 376 25.97 -9.93 1.08
N ALA A 377 24.71 -9.51 0.89
CA ALA A 377 24.26 -8.77 -0.28
C ALA A 377 24.57 -7.27 -0.13
N LYS A 378 24.40 -6.50 -1.21
CA LYS A 378 24.65 -5.06 -1.25
C LYS A 378 23.36 -4.31 -1.51
N LEU A 379 23.13 -3.24 -0.75
CA LEU A 379 22.05 -2.30 -1.04
C LEU A 379 22.58 -1.19 -1.97
N ARG A 380 21.90 -0.97 -3.09
CA ARG A 380 22.19 0.08 -4.07
C ARG A 380 20.99 1.05 -4.10
N VAL A 381 21.24 2.34 -4.32
CA VAL A 381 20.22 3.38 -4.16
C VAL A 381 20.09 4.23 -5.42
N ILE A 382 18.88 4.33 -5.96
CA ILE A 382 18.53 5.19 -7.10
C ILE A 382 18.48 6.66 -6.63
N PRO A 383 19.32 7.55 -7.19
CA PRO A 383 19.33 8.95 -6.80
C PRO A 383 18.14 9.73 -7.38
N VAL A 384 17.92 10.91 -6.81
CA VAL A 384 16.97 11.91 -7.31
C VAL A 384 17.67 13.22 -7.65
N ASP A 385 17.05 13.99 -8.53
CA ASP A 385 17.43 15.39 -8.79
C ASP A 385 16.99 16.33 -7.64
N ASP A 386 17.25 17.62 -7.80
CA ASP A 386 16.89 18.64 -6.81
C ASP A 386 15.39 18.96 -6.76
N SER A 387 14.62 18.52 -7.76
CA SER A 387 13.15 18.54 -7.69
C SER A 387 12.60 17.35 -6.89
N GLY A 388 13.41 16.31 -6.69
CA GLY A 388 13.02 15.07 -6.04
C GLY A 388 12.47 14.04 -7.02
N GLN A 389 12.73 14.18 -8.33
CA GLN A 389 12.39 13.21 -9.37
C GLN A 389 13.50 12.15 -9.48
N ILE A 390 13.11 10.90 -9.73
CA ILE A 390 14.05 9.79 -9.95
C ILE A 390 14.91 10.05 -11.20
N LEU A 391 16.22 9.87 -11.05
CA LEU A 391 17.17 9.91 -12.16
C LEU A 391 17.25 8.54 -12.84
N LEU A 392 16.41 8.33 -13.86
CA LEU A 392 16.32 7.05 -14.59
C LEU A 392 17.64 6.63 -15.25
N ASP A 393 18.44 7.58 -15.74
CA ASP A 393 19.76 7.27 -16.33
C ASP A 393 20.73 6.70 -15.30
N GLU A 394 20.68 7.19 -14.06
CA GLU A 394 21.49 6.63 -12.97
C GLU A 394 20.97 5.26 -12.54
N TYR A 395 19.65 5.07 -12.52
CA TYR A 395 19.05 3.76 -12.28
C TYR A 395 19.52 2.70 -13.30
N ARG A 396 19.53 3.04 -14.60
CA ARG A 396 20.01 2.13 -15.66
C ARG A 396 21.44 1.64 -15.41
N LYS A 397 22.32 2.51 -14.86
CA LYS A 397 23.71 2.16 -14.53
C LYS A 397 23.85 1.26 -13.30
N LEU A 398 22.84 1.23 -12.43
CA LEU A 398 22.83 0.35 -11.25
C LEU A 398 22.47 -1.10 -11.63
N LEU A 399 21.66 -1.30 -12.66
CA LEU A 399 21.19 -2.61 -13.09
C LEU A 399 22.30 -3.47 -13.69
N ASN A 400 22.38 -4.72 -13.25
CA ASN A 400 23.33 -5.73 -13.71
C ASN A 400 22.89 -7.14 -13.26
N ASP A 401 23.61 -8.18 -13.68
CA ASP A 401 23.27 -9.60 -13.41
C ASP A 401 23.26 -9.99 -11.92
N ARG A 402 23.84 -9.17 -11.04
CA ARG A 402 23.77 -9.37 -9.58
C ARG A 402 22.51 -8.78 -8.98
N THR A 403 21.76 -7.95 -9.71
CA THR A 403 20.51 -7.36 -9.23
C THR A 403 19.46 -8.44 -9.09
N LYS A 404 18.99 -8.69 -7.85
CA LYS A 404 17.95 -9.69 -7.59
C LYS A 404 16.58 -9.07 -7.45
N ILE A 405 16.49 -7.92 -6.81
CA ILE A 405 15.21 -7.23 -6.62
C ILE A 405 15.39 -5.71 -6.63
N VAL A 406 14.41 -5.04 -7.24
CA VAL A 406 14.22 -3.59 -7.22
C VAL A 406 12.97 -3.30 -6.40
N ALA A 407 13.13 -2.70 -5.22
CA ALA A 407 12.04 -2.37 -4.31
C ALA A 407 11.88 -0.85 -4.22
N VAL A 408 10.82 -0.31 -4.82
CA VAL A 408 10.65 1.14 -5.00
C VAL A 408 9.24 1.61 -4.65
N THR A 409 9.14 2.83 -4.13
CA THR A 409 7.85 3.47 -3.91
C THR A 409 7.22 3.96 -5.22
N GLN A 410 5.89 3.82 -5.36
CA GLN A 410 5.16 4.43 -6.47
C GLN A 410 4.95 5.94 -6.24
N VAL A 411 4.69 6.33 -4.98
CA VAL A 411 4.47 7.72 -4.58
C VAL A 411 5.20 7.97 -3.24
N SER A 412 6.13 8.93 -3.24
CA SER A 412 6.87 9.30 -2.03
C SER A 412 5.95 9.88 -0.96
N ASN A 413 6.00 9.33 0.25
CA ASN A 413 5.22 9.85 1.38
C ASN A 413 5.71 11.21 1.91
N ALA A 414 6.98 11.54 1.64
CA ALA A 414 7.62 12.75 2.13
C ALA A 414 7.56 13.86 1.09
N LEU A 415 7.79 13.55 -0.18
CA LEU A 415 7.81 14.56 -1.24
C LEU A 415 6.50 14.63 -2.00
N GLY A 416 5.73 13.55 -2.08
CA GLY A 416 4.60 13.42 -3.00
C GLY A 416 5.01 13.03 -4.42
N THR A 417 6.30 12.94 -4.74
CA THR A 417 6.80 12.55 -6.08
C THR A 417 6.18 11.24 -6.54
N VAL A 418 5.62 11.24 -7.75
CA VAL A 418 5.17 10.05 -8.46
C VAL A 418 6.35 9.49 -9.26
N THR A 419 6.66 8.21 -9.07
CA THR A 419 7.79 7.58 -9.76
C THR A 419 7.36 7.05 -11.14
N PRO A 420 8.27 7.00 -12.13
CA PRO A 420 8.00 6.39 -13.44
C PRO A 420 8.02 4.86 -13.32
N ILE A 421 7.07 4.32 -12.55
CA ILE A 421 7.13 2.96 -12.02
C ILE A 421 7.11 1.89 -13.11
N LYS A 422 6.35 2.10 -14.19
CA LYS A 422 6.26 1.19 -15.33
C LYS A 422 7.62 1.01 -16.00
N GLU A 423 8.30 2.12 -16.27
CA GLU A 423 9.64 2.10 -16.85
C GLU A 423 10.67 1.47 -15.90
N ILE A 424 10.56 1.73 -14.58
CA ILE A 424 11.41 1.08 -13.58
C ILE A 424 11.22 -0.44 -13.61
N VAL A 425 9.98 -0.91 -13.63
CA VAL A 425 9.67 -2.34 -13.66
C VAL A 425 10.19 -3.00 -14.93
N GLU A 426 9.93 -2.41 -16.09
CA GLU A 426 10.41 -2.92 -17.38
C GLU A 426 11.94 -3.03 -17.42
N LEU A 427 12.66 -2.03 -16.92
CA LEU A 427 14.12 -2.04 -16.83
C LEU A 427 14.65 -3.11 -15.87
N ALA A 428 14.02 -3.26 -14.70
CA ALA A 428 14.37 -4.31 -13.74
C ALA A 428 14.23 -5.71 -14.35
N HIS A 429 13.12 -5.96 -15.04
CA HIS A 429 12.84 -7.23 -15.70
C HIS A 429 13.83 -7.54 -16.82
N ARG A 430 14.25 -6.53 -17.61
CA ARG A 430 15.32 -6.69 -18.60
C ARG A 430 16.65 -7.13 -17.99
N ALA A 431 16.92 -6.77 -16.73
CA ALA A 431 18.09 -7.20 -15.98
C ALA A 431 17.87 -8.53 -15.22
N GLY A 432 16.71 -9.18 -15.37
CA GLY A 432 16.37 -10.43 -14.69
C GLY A 432 16.00 -10.27 -13.21
N ALA A 433 15.82 -9.04 -12.73
CA ALA A 433 15.47 -8.76 -11.34
C ALA A 433 13.95 -8.82 -11.11
N LYS A 434 13.52 -9.19 -9.91
CA LYS A 434 12.13 -9.03 -9.46
C LYS A 434 11.84 -7.60 -9.00
N THR A 435 10.57 -7.24 -8.92
CA THR A 435 10.15 -5.90 -8.49
C THR A 435 9.14 -5.92 -7.35
N LEU A 436 9.35 -5.06 -6.36
CA LEU A 436 8.38 -4.75 -5.32
C LEU A 436 8.00 -3.28 -5.40
N VAL A 437 6.71 -3.01 -5.52
CA VAL A 437 6.16 -1.65 -5.55
C VAL A 437 5.50 -1.33 -4.23
N ASP A 438 6.06 -0.36 -3.49
CA ASP A 438 5.40 0.23 -2.32
C ASP A 438 4.34 1.23 -2.79
N GLY A 439 3.09 0.76 -2.79
CA GLY A 439 1.89 1.50 -3.16
C GLY A 439 1.16 2.14 -1.99
N ALA A 440 1.79 2.24 -0.80
CA ALA A 440 1.10 2.71 0.41
C ALA A 440 0.49 4.12 0.29
N GLN A 441 1.05 4.98 -0.58
CA GLN A 441 0.49 6.30 -0.87
C GLN A 441 -0.29 6.33 -2.18
N SER A 442 0.14 5.62 -3.23
CA SER A 442 -0.53 5.70 -4.53
C SER A 442 -1.96 5.17 -4.49
N VAL A 443 -2.20 4.11 -3.70
CA VAL A 443 -3.47 3.38 -3.67
C VAL A 443 -4.71 4.22 -3.36
N SER A 444 -4.55 5.36 -2.67
CA SER A 444 -5.65 6.28 -2.33
C SER A 444 -5.76 7.49 -3.25
N HIS A 445 -4.75 7.73 -4.09
CA HIS A 445 -4.58 8.98 -4.83
C HIS A 445 -4.61 8.78 -6.36
N MET A 446 -4.39 7.57 -6.85
CA MET A 446 -4.38 7.25 -8.27
C MET A 446 -4.82 5.81 -8.52
N ARG A 447 -5.28 5.54 -9.75
CA ARG A 447 -5.64 4.19 -10.17
C ARG A 447 -4.43 3.27 -10.05
N THR A 448 -4.68 2.06 -9.55
CA THR A 448 -3.69 0.99 -9.46
C THR A 448 -4.12 -0.15 -10.36
N ASP A 449 -3.26 -0.51 -11.32
CA ASP A 449 -3.43 -1.68 -12.17
C ASP A 449 -2.15 -2.52 -12.14
N VAL A 450 -2.14 -3.57 -11.32
CA VAL A 450 -0.93 -4.39 -11.12
C VAL A 450 -0.54 -5.18 -12.36
N GLN A 451 -1.48 -5.46 -13.26
CA GLN A 451 -1.20 -6.12 -14.53
C GLN A 451 -0.50 -5.17 -15.49
N GLU A 452 -1.00 -3.94 -15.61
CA GLU A 452 -0.37 -2.92 -16.46
C GLU A 452 1.01 -2.49 -15.92
N LEU A 453 1.14 -2.35 -14.60
CA LEU A 453 2.41 -2.05 -13.95
C LEU A 453 3.45 -3.14 -14.20
N GLY A 454 3.01 -4.38 -14.42
CA GLY A 454 3.87 -5.55 -14.63
C GLY A 454 4.67 -5.96 -13.40
N ALA A 455 4.46 -5.35 -12.24
CA ALA A 455 5.24 -5.60 -11.02
C ALA A 455 5.16 -7.06 -10.56
N ASP A 456 6.16 -7.55 -9.81
CA ASP A 456 6.08 -8.90 -9.21
C ASP A 456 5.40 -8.91 -7.84
N PHE A 457 5.50 -7.79 -7.11
CA PHE A 457 4.78 -7.53 -5.87
C PHE A 457 4.25 -6.09 -5.83
N PHE A 458 3.06 -5.92 -5.24
CA PHE A 458 2.47 -4.62 -4.93
C PHE A 458 1.91 -4.65 -3.51
N VAL A 459 2.25 -3.65 -2.70
CA VAL A 459 1.91 -3.65 -1.27
C VAL A 459 1.27 -2.34 -0.83
N PHE A 460 0.26 -2.42 0.04
CA PHE A 460 -0.38 -1.23 0.61
C PHE A 460 -1.00 -1.47 2.00
N SER A 461 -1.33 -0.37 2.69
CA SER A 461 -1.94 -0.37 4.02
C SER A 461 -3.38 0.12 3.97
N GLY A 462 -4.30 -0.59 4.63
CA GLY A 462 -5.73 -0.22 4.68
C GLY A 462 -5.99 1.15 5.29
N HIS A 463 -5.23 1.51 6.34
CA HIS A 463 -5.40 2.79 7.04
C HIS A 463 -5.05 4.03 6.22
N LYS A 464 -4.45 3.86 5.04
CA LYS A 464 -4.18 4.94 4.07
C LYS A 464 -5.19 5.00 2.93
N VAL A 465 -6.03 3.97 2.77
CA VAL A 465 -7.16 3.95 1.83
C VAL A 465 -8.48 3.96 2.59
N PHE A 466 -8.57 4.81 3.61
CA PHE A 466 -9.79 5.11 4.39
C PHE A 466 -10.36 3.91 5.17
N GLY A 467 -9.64 2.79 5.17
CA GLY A 467 -9.95 1.58 5.91
C GLY A 467 -9.39 1.58 7.33
N PRO A 468 -9.66 0.52 8.10
CA PRO A 468 -9.21 0.37 9.47
C PRO A 468 -7.67 0.27 9.59
N THR A 469 -7.19 0.47 10.80
CA THR A 469 -5.81 0.13 11.18
C THR A 469 -5.62 -1.38 11.24
N GLY A 470 -4.37 -1.85 11.23
CA GLY A 470 -4.08 -3.26 11.49
C GLY A 470 -4.39 -4.23 10.34
N ILE A 471 -4.71 -3.70 9.16
CA ILE A 471 -4.88 -4.48 7.92
C ILE A 471 -4.12 -3.81 6.77
N GLY A 472 -3.56 -4.63 5.89
CA GLY A 472 -2.86 -4.29 4.67
C GLY A 472 -2.81 -5.49 3.75
N VAL A 473 -2.20 -5.29 2.59
CA VAL A 473 -2.26 -6.23 1.47
C VAL A 473 -0.87 -6.41 0.88
N VAL A 474 -0.55 -7.66 0.57
CA VAL A 474 0.42 -8.04 -0.47
C VAL A 474 -0.39 -8.56 -1.65
N TRP A 475 -0.17 -8.00 -2.82
CA TRP A 475 -0.38 -8.73 -4.07
C TRP A 475 0.99 -9.20 -4.57
N GLY A 476 1.05 -10.42 -5.11
CA GLY A 476 2.20 -10.90 -5.83
C GLY A 476 1.78 -11.83 -6.96
N LYS A 477 2.55 -11.86 -8.04
CA LYS A 477 2.29 -12.80 -9.15
C LYS A 477 2.25 -14.23 -8.64
N ARG A 478 1.26 -15.01 -9.08
CA ARG A 478 1.05 -16.40 -8.66
C ARG A 478 2.34 -17.22 -8.66
N GLU A 479 3.07 -17.22 -9.78
CA GLU A 479 4.28 -18.03 -9.93
C GLU A 479 5.38 -17.64 -8.94
N VAL A 480 5.41 -16.37 -8.52
CA VAL A 480 6.37 -15.88 -7.52
C VAL A 480 5.93 -16.29 -6.11
N LEU A 481 4.65 -16.18 -5.78
CA LEU A 481 4.11 -16.58 -4.47
C LEU A 481 4.12 -18.10 -4.26
N GLU A 482 3.97 -18.87 -5.33
CA GLU A 482 4.02 -20.33 -5.28
C GLU A 482 5.43 -20.86 -4.99
N ASP A 483 6.46 -20.23 -5.57
CA ASP A 483 7.88 -20.55 -5.36
C ASP A 483 8.38 -20.18 -3.95
N MET A 484 7.75 -19.18 -3.33
CA MET A 484 8.12 -18.69 -2.00
C MET A 484 7.81 -19.70 -0.86
N PRO A 485 8.76 -19.90 0.09
CA PRO A 485 8.52 -20.66 1.31
C PRO A 485 7.61 -19.88 2.27
N PRO A 486 6.90 -20.53 3.19
CA PRO A 486 6.13 -19.82 4.20
C PRO A 486 7.04 -18.93 5.08
N TRP A 487 6.50 -17.82 5.57
CA TRP A 487 7.21 -16.91 6.46
C TRP A 487 6.89 -17.15 7.93
N GLN A 488 5.64 -16.90 8.34
CA GLN A 488 5.14 -17.19 9.67
C GLN A 488 4.54 -18.60 9.69
N GLY A 489 4.80 -19.38 10.74
CA GLY A 489 4.30 -20.75 10.89
C GLY A 489 3.26 -20.87 12.00
N GLY A 490 2.21 -21.66 11.77
CA GLY A 490 1.16 -21.90 12.75
C GLY A 490 -0.08 -22.56 12.14
N GLY A 491 -1.22 -22.46 12.83
CA GLY A 491 -2.50 -22.90 12.28
C GLY A 491 -2.91 -22.10 11.03
N ASN A 492 -3.97 -22.55 10.34
CA ASN A 492 -4.50 -21.96 9.10
C ASN A 492 -3.64 -22.14 7.83
N MET A 493 -2.33 -21.95 7.94
CA MET A 493 -1.40 -22.03 6.82
C MET A 493 -0.91 -23.46 6.50
N ILE A 494 -1.32 -24.44 7.32
CA ILE A 494 -0.99 -25.86 7.18
C ILE A 494 -2.10 -26.63 6.47
N ALA A 495 -1.71 -27.59 5.62
CA ALA A 495 -2.59 -28.60 5.04
C ALA A 495 -2.55 -29.90 5.86
N ASP A 496 -1.37 -30.29 6.34
CA ASP A 496 -1.17 -31.46 7.21
C ASP A 496 0.02 -31.24 8.16
N VAL A 497 -0.07 -31.74 9.39
CA VAL A 497 0.98 -31.62 10.42
C VAL A 497 1.15 -32.94 11.14
N THR A 498 2.38 -33.46 11.07
CA THR A 498 2.90 -34.57 11.88
C THR A 498 4.10 -34.08 12.69
N PHE A 499 4.62 -34.89 13.62
CA PHE A 499 5.84 -34.51 14.34
C PHE A 499 7.08 -34.53 13.43
N GLU A 500 7.05 -35.30 12.36
CA GLU A 500 8.15 -35.49 11.42
C GLU A 500 8.13 -34.51 10.25
N LYS A 501 6.93 -34.06 9.84
CA LYS A 501 6.74 -33.24 8.64
C LYS A 501 5.49 -32.36 8.71
N THR A 502 5.62 -31.17 8.14
CA THR A 502 4.51 -30.25 7.85
C THR A 502 4.33 -30.10 6.33
N VAL A 503 3.07 -30.13 5.89
CA VAL A 503 2.65 -29.77 4.52
C VAL A 503 1.87 -28.47 4.60
N PHE A 504 2.20 -27.50 3.77
CA PHE A 504 1.58 -26.16 3.77
C PHE A 504 0.40 -26.07 2.81
N GLN A 505 -0.53 -25.16 3.08
CA GLN A 505 -1.61 -24.79 2.16
C GLN A 505 -1.06 -24.14 0.88
N PRO A 506 -1.83 -24.14 -0.23
CA PRO A 506 -1.57 -23.25 -1.35
C PRO A 506 -1.78 -21.77 -0.95
N ILE A 507 -1.43 -20.87 -1.88
CA ILE A 507 -1.72 -19.45 -1.74
C ILE A 507 -3.23 -19.19 -1.76
N PRO A 508 -3.74 -18.18 -1.03
CA PRO A 508 -3.00 -17.22 -0.20
C PRO A 508 -2.68 -17.73 1.21
N ASN A 509 -3.38 -18.77 1.67
CA ASN A 509 -3.36 -19.26 3.06
C ASN A 509 -1.97 -19.68 3.54
N LYS A 510 -1.06 -20.08 2.63
CA LYS A 510 0.37 -20.32 2.92
C LYS A 510 1.00 -19.19 3.75
N PHE A 511 0.54 -17.95 3.57
CA PHE A 511 1.11 -16.75 4.18
C PHE A 511 0.23 -16.12 5.27
N GLU A 512 -0.92 -16.70 5.59
CA GLU A 512 -1.89 -16.18 6.56
C GLU A 512 -1.94 -17.10 7.79
N ALA A 513 -0.86 -17.09 8.56
CA ALA A 513 -0.70 -17.92 9.74
C ALA A 513 -1.57 -17.46 10.92
N GLY A 514 -2.26 -18.39 11.56
CA GLY A 514 -3.14 -18.12 12.70
C GLY A 514 -4.50 -17.53 12.30
N THR A 515 -5.23 -17.01 13.29
CA THR A 515 -6.47 -16.27 13.03
C THR A 515 -6.11 -14.88 12.52
N GLY A 516 -6.54 -14.55 11.30
CA GLY A 516 -6.30 -13.24 10.69
C GLY A 516 -7.13 -12.11 11.30
N ASN A 517 -6.91 -10.89 10.83
CA ASN A 517 -7.69 -9.72 11.21
C ASN A 517 -8.98 -9.62 10.39
N ILE A 518 -9.98 -10.42 10.75
CA ILE A 518 -11.18 -10.67 9.93
C ILE A 518 -12.03 -9.41 9.76
N ALA A 519 -12.45 -8.78 10.87
CA ALA A 519 -13.33 -7.61 10.84
C ALA A 519 -12.70 -6.43 10.09
N ASP A 520 -11.39 -6.24 10.23
CA ASP A 520 -10.71 -5.13 9.57
C ASP A 520 -10.49 -5.39 8.08
N ALA A 521 -10.31 -6.64 7.64
CA ALA A 521 -10.36 -6.99 6.22
C ALA A 521 -11.74 -6.65 5.63
N VAL A 522 -12.80 -6.99 6.34
CA VAL A 522 -14.18 -6.64 5.96
C VAL A 522 -14.37 -5.11 5.90
N GLY A 523 -13.85 -4.37 6.89
CA GLY A 523 -13.83 -2.90 6.89
C GLY A 523 -13.02 -2.29 5.74
N LEU A 524 -11.89 -2.90 5.36
CA LEU A 524 -11.11 -2.51 4.19
C LEU A 524 -11.92 -2.68 2.90
N GLY A 525 -12.69 -3.78 2.78
CA GLY A 525 -13.62 -3.96 1.66
C GLY A 525 -14.63 -2.82 1.53
N ALA A 526 -15.24 -2.38 2.64
CA ALA A 526 -16.15 -1.24 2.63
C ALA A 526 -15.46 0.10 2.30
N ALA A 527 -14.20 0.26 2.67
CA ALA A 527 -13.43 1.46 2.32
C ALA A 527 -13.13 1.51 0.81
N ILE A 528 -12.78 0.38 0.22
CA ILE A 528 -12.60 0.23 -1.22
C ILE A 528 -13.90 0.51 -1.98
N ASP A 529 -15.04 -0.03 -1.50
CA ASP A 529 -16.36 0.27 -2.09
C ASP A 529 -16.66 1.78 -2.02
N TYR A 530 -16.29 2.45 -0.93
CA TYR A 530 -16.46 3.90 -0.78
C TYR A 530 -15.61 4.69 -1.79
N VAL A 531 -14.34 4.34 -1.95
CA VAL A 531 -13.43 4.96 -2.94
C VAL A 531 -13.95 4.74 -4.36
N ASN A 532 -14.34 3.52 -4.70
CA ASN A 532 -14.89 3.18 -6.03
C ASN A 532 -16.19 3.92 -6.34
N ARG A 533 -17.06 4.13 -5.33
CA ARG A 533 -18.31 4.89 -5.49
C ARG A 533 -18.04 6.35 -5.87
N ILE A 534 -16.97 6.96 -5.34
CA ILE A 534 -16.57 8.32 -5.71
C ILE A 534 -15.85 8.32 -7.07
N GLY A 535 -15.05 7.29 -7.34
CA GLY A 535 -14.21 7.15 -8.52
C GLY A 535 -12.82 7.73 -8.28
N ILE A 536 -11.78 6.91 -8.46
CA ILE A 536 -10.40 7.27 -8.11
C ILE A 536 -9.86 8.41 -8.99
N GLU A 537 -10.38 8.57 -10.19
CA GLU A 537 -10.04 9.61 -11.16
C GLU A 537 -10.66 10.96 -10.75
N ASN A 538 -11.85 10.95 -10.17
CA ASN A 538 -12.47 12.16 -9.59
C ASN A 538 -11.69 12.62 -8.35
N ILE A 539 -11.28 11.66 -7.51
CA ILE A 539 -10.42 11.89 -6.34
C ILE A 539 -9.09 12.50 -6.79
N ALA A 540 -8.40 11.85 -7.72
CA ALA A 540 -7.10 12.27 -8.22
C ALA A 540 -7.15 13.69 -8.81
N ARG A 541 -8.20 14.00 -9.61
CA ARG A 541 -8.43 15.34 -10.15
C ARG A 541 -8.60 16.38 -9.07
N TYR A 542 -9.50 16.15 -8.13
CA TYR A 542 -9.78 17.12 -7.07
C TYR A 542 -8.55 17.36 -6.17
N GLU A 543 -7.87 16.29 -5.78
CA GLU A 543 -6.65 16.40 -4.96
C GLU A 543 -5.51 17.09 -5.70
N HIS A 544 -5.38 16.88 -7.01
CA HIS A 544 -4.41 17.60 -7.83
C HIS A 544 -4.68 19.10 -7.85
N GLU A 545 -5.95 19.52 -8.00
CA GLU A 545 -6.32 20.93 -7.95
C GLU A 545 -6.00 21.57 -6.59
N LEU A 546 -6.30 20.87 -5.48
CA LEU A 546 -5.93 21.31 -4.14
C LEU A 546 -4.41 21.43 -3.97
N LEU A 547 -3.65 20.45 -4.48
CA LEU A 547 -2.19 20.44 -4.42
C LEU A 547 -1.60 21.61 -5.21
N VAL A 548 -2.06 21.85 -6.43
CA VAL A 548 -1.62 22.97 -7.28
C VAL A 548 -1.90 24.30 -6.58
N TYR A 549 -3.12 24.47 -6.05
CA TYR A 549 -3.51 25.66 -5.32
C TYR A 549 -2.63 25.91 -4.08
N GLY A 550 -2.53 24.93 -3.18
CA GLY A 550 -1.76 25.07 -1.95
C GLY A 550 -0.26 25.26 -2.21
N THR A 551 0.28 24.58 -3.23
CA THR A 551 1.68 24.75 -3.65
C THR A 551 1.93 26.18 -4.16
N ALA A 552 1.01 26.73 -4.97
CA ALA A 552 1.13 28.10 -5.46
C ALA A 552 1.06 29.12 -4.32
N GLN A 553 0.17 28.93 -3.35
CA GLN A 553 0.04 29.82 -2.19
C GLN A 553 1.28 29.76 -1.27
N LEU A 554 1.81 28.57 -0.98
CA LEU A 554 3.01 28.40 -0.16
C LEU A 554 4.25 29.05 -0.80
N LYS A 555 4.42 28.92 -2.12
CA LYS A 555 5.55 29.52 -2.87
C LYS A 555 5.60 31.04 -2.76
N GLN A 556 4.47 31.70 -2.53
CA GLN A 556 4.41 33.17 -2.39
C GLN A 556 4.88 33.67 -1.02
N ILE A 557 5.04 32.78 -0.03
CA ILE A 557 5.41 33.18 1.33
C ILE A 557 6.93 33.28 1.44
N LYS A 558 7.43 34.48 1.75
CA LYS A 558 8.86 34.73 1.98
C LYS A 558 9.39 33.78 3.07
N GLY A 559 10.53 33.13 2.78
CA GLY A 559 11.18 32.21 3.70
C GLY A 559 10.65 30.77 3.64
N VAL A 560 9.54 30.50 2.95
CA VAL A 560 9.11 29.12 2.70
C VAL A 560 9.99 28.50 1.62
N ARG A 561 10.54 27.31 1.89
CA ARG A 561 11.17 26.44 0.91
C ARG A 561 10.41 25.13 0.85
N LEU A 562 9.82 24.84 -0.32
CA LEU A 562 9.21 23.55 -0.59
C LEU A 562 10.29 22.47 -0.73
N ILE A 563 9.99 21.28 -0.23
CA ILE A 563 10.84 20.09 -0.29
C ILE A 563 10.13 19.07 -1.16
N GLY A 564 10.69 18.79 -2.33
CA GLY A 564 10.04 18.02 -3.39
C GLY A 564 9.13 18.89 -4.25
N THR A 565 9.56 19.16 -5.48
CA THR A 565 8.85 19.95 -6.49
C THR A 565 8.88 19.26 -7.85
N ALA A 566 8.91 17.93 -7.86
CA ALA A 566 8.71 17.11 -9.04
C ALA A 566 7.46 17.56 -9.83
N ALA A 567 7.46 17.34 -11.14
CA ALA A 567 6.34 17.70 -12.00
C ALA A 567 5.08 16.91 -11.62
N ASP A 568 5.23 15.59 -11.50
CA ASP A 568 4.15 14.68 -11.13
C ASP A 568 4.19 14.42 -9.62
N LYS A 569 3.16 14.91 -8.93
CA LYS A 569 3.04 14.81 -7.48
C LYS A 569 1.62 14.48 -7.03
N ALA A 570 1.54 13.74 -5.93
CA ALA A 570 0.30 13.46 -5.21
C ALA A 570 0.33 14.10 -3.82
N SER A 571 -0.69 14.91 -3.54
CA SER A 571 -1.28 15.24 -2.24
C SER A 571 -0.34 15.57 -1.06
N VAL A 572 0.91 15.99 -1.30
CA VAL A 572 1.90 16.34 -0.26
C VAL A 572 2.63 17.64 -0.59
N MET A 573 2.68 18.55 0.39
CA MET A 573 3.30 19.88 0.29
C MET A 573 4.36 20.10 1.37
N SER A 574 5.34 19.19 1.48
CA SER A 574 6.40 19.32 2.48
C SER A 574 7.19 20.63 2.33
N PHE A 575 7.45 21.30 3.44
CA PHE A 575 8.17 22.57 3.45
C PHE A 575 8.97 22.81 4.73
N VAL A 576 9.89 23.76 4.65
CA VAL A 576 10.53 24.41 5.81
C VAL A 576 10.30 25.91 5.73
N LEU A 577 10.29 26.59 6.88
CA LEU A 577 10.14 28.03 6.98
C LEU A 577 11.39 28.64 7.60
N ALA A 578 12.04 29.57 6.90
CA ALA A 578 13.25 30.23 7.36
C ALA A 578 13.04 30.89 8.72
N GLY A 579 13.99 30.66 9.63
CA GLY A 579 13.95 31.16 10.99
C GLY A 579 13.12 30.33 11.97
N TYR A 580 12.31 29.37 11.53
CA TYR A 580 11.49 28.56 12.45
C TYR A 580 11.90 27.09 12.44
N SER A 581 11.85 26.44 13.61
CA SER A 581 11.90 24.97 13.66
C SER A 581 10.59 24.39 13.14
N THR A 582 10.61 23.14 12.69
CA THR A 582 9.41 22.46 12.21
C THR A 582 8.37 22.30 13.32
N GLU A 583 8.82 22.07 14.55
CA GLU A 583 7.95 21.95 15.73
C GLU A 583 7.26 23.27 16.06
N GLU A 584 7.95 24.41 15.95
CA GLU A 584 7.36 25.73 16.16
C GLU A 584 6.22 25.99 15.16
N VAL A 585 6.44 25.69 13.88
CA VAL A 585 5.40 25.82 12.84
C VAL A 585 4.24 24.86 13.10
N GLY A 586 4.52 23.60 13.43
CA GLY A 586 3.48 22.60 13.75
C GLY A 586 2.64 22.99 14.97
N LYS A 587 3.27 23.53 16.01
CA LYS A 587 2.57 24.03 17.20
C LYS A 587 1.63 25.19 16.86
N ALA A 588 2.12 26.18 16.10
CA ALA A 588 1.31 27.33 15.69
C ALA A 588 0.10 26.91 14.82
N LEU A 589 0.27 25.91 13.95
CA LEU A 589 -0.83 25.34 13.17
C LEU A 589 -1.85 24.60 14.06
N ASN A 590 -1.36 23.80 15.01
CA ASN A 590 -2.21 23.06 15.93
C ASN A 590 -3.06 24.00 16.83
N GLU A 591 -2.51 25.13 17.27
CA GLU A 591 -3.26 26.16 18.02
C GLU A 591 -4.46 26.70 17.24
N GLU A 592 -4.43 26.68 15.90
CA GLU A 592 -5.55 27.06 15.02
C GLU A 592 -6.41 25.87 14.56
N GLY A 593 -6.24 24.70 15.20
CA GLY A 593 -6.97 23.46 14.90
C GLY A 593 -6.51 22.75 13.63
N ILE A 594 -5.31 23.06 13.12
CA ILE A 594 -4.75 22.51 11.89
C ILE A 594 -3.72 21.43 12.21
N ALA A 595 -4.09 20.18 11.93
CA ALA A 595 -3.23 19.02 12.14
C ALA A 595 -2.34 18.78 10.93
N VAL A 596 -1.03 18.94 11.12
CA VAL A 596 0.03 18.56 10.18
C VAL A 596 1.03 17.67 10.90
N ARG A 597 1.88 16.96 10.16
CA ARG A 597 3.02 16.26 10.75
C ARG A 597 4.31 17.05 10.60
N THR A 598 5.13 17.02 11.64
CA THR A 598 6.49 17.54 11.66
C THR A 598 7.46 16.40 11.92
N GLY A 599 8.69 16.53 11.43
CA GLY A 599 9.74 15.54 11.64
C GLY A 599 10.23 14.93 10.33
N HIS A 600 10.74 13.70 10.43
CA HIS A 600 11.42 13.04 9.32
C HIS A 600 10.50 12.17 8.44
N HIS A 601 9.23 12.01 8.81
CA HIS A 601 8.20 11.25 8.06
C HIS A 601 8.62 9.82 7.71
N CYS A 602 9.45 9.19 8.53
CA CYS A 602 10.05 7.89 8.23
C CYS A 602 10.80 7.85 6.87
N ALA A 603 11.39 8.96 6.45
CA ALA A 603 12.07 9.14 5.18
C ALA A 603 13.34 10.00 5.34
N GLN A 604 14.15 9.69 6.37
CA GLN A 604 15.36 10.46 6.68
C GLN A 604 16.35 10.59 5.51
N PRO A 605 16.64 9.53 4.70
CA PRO A 605 17.62 9.65 3.63
C PRO A 605 17.25 10.69 2.57
N ILE A 606 15.98 10.78 2.18
CA ILE A 606 15.55 11.80 1.22
C ILE A 606 15.64 13.20 1.81
N LEU A 607 15.23 13.41 3.06
CA LEU A 607 15.32 14.73 3.68
C LEU A 607 16.78 15.20 3.78
N ARG A 608 17.69 14.30 4.14
CA ARG A 608 19.13 14.58 4.17
C ARG A 608 19.69 14.94 2.79
N ARG A 609 19.23 14.29 1.73
CA ARG A 609 19.57 14.68 0.34
C ARG A 609 19.11 16.10 0.00
N PHE A 610 18.05 16.59 0.64
CA PHE A 610 17.56 17.98 0.54
C PHE A 610 18.17 18.94 1.58
N GLY A 611 19.17 18.48 2.33
CA GLY A 611 19.90 19.27 3.33
C GLY A 611 19.12 19.55 4.62
N VAL A 612 18.10 18.74 4.95
CA VAL A 612 17.27 18.92 6.15
C VAL A 612 17.07 17.60 6.91
N GLU A 613 16.88 17.67 8.23
CA GLU A 613 16.51 16.49 9.03
C GLU A 613 14.99 16.36 9.19
N THR A 614 14.27 17.48 9.17
CA THR A 614 12.83 17.53 9.41
C THR A 614 12.14 18.50 8.44
N THR A 615 10.86 18.26 8.19
CA THR A 615 9.97 19.18 7.45
C THR A 615 8.60 19.25 8.10
N VAL A 616 7.83 20.30 7.78
CA VAL A 616 6.39 20.33 8.01
C VAL A 616 5.72 19.70 6.80
N ARG A 617 4.80 18.76 7.00
CA ARG A 617 4.13 18.03 5.92
C ARG A 617 2.61 18.13 6.05
N PRO A 618 2.00 19.14 5.41
CA PRO A 618 0.61 19.09 5.02
C PRO A 618 0.45 18.03 3.91
N SER A 619 -0.44 17.09 4.16
CA SER A 619 -0.81 16.02 3.23
C SER A 619 -2.33 15.99 3.11
N LEU A 620 -2.81 16.05 1.89
CA LEU A 620 -4.21 16.27 1.55
C LEU A 620 -4.92 14.94 1.25
N ALA A 621 -6.24 14.96 1.34
CA ALA A 621 -7.13 13.93 0.84
C ALA A 621 -8.36 14.60 0.22
N PHE A 622 -9.16 13.85 -0.54
CA PHE A 622 -10.32 14.37 -1.26
C PHE A 622 -11.43 15.00 -0.39
N TYR A 623 -11.41 14.85 0.94
CA TYR A 623 -12.33 15.55 1.85
C TYR A 623 -11.81 16.91 2.33
N ASN A 624 -10.58 17.29 1.97
CA ASN A 624 -10.02 18.59 2.29
C ASN A 624 -10.54 19.67 1.34
N THR A 625 -10.42 20.95 1.72
CA THR A 625 -10.95 22.08 0.94
C THR A 625 -9.92 23.19 0.71
N TYR A 626 -10.23 24.07 -0.25
CA TYR A 626 -9.47 25.31 -0.47
C TYR A 626 -9.45 26.22 0.77
N ASP A 627 -10.60 26.38 1.46
CA ASP A 627 -10.69 27.17 2.69
C ASP A 627 -9.78 26.64 3.81
N GLU A 628 -9.66 25.31 3.92
CA GLU A 628 -8.74 24.67 4.86
C GLU A 628 -7.27 25.00 4.53
N ILE A 629 -6.92 25.02 3.24
CA ILE A 629 -5.59 25.43 2.77
C ILE A 629 -5.36 26.91 3.10
N ASP A 630 -6.33 27.78 2.84
CA ASP A 630 -6.22 29.22 3.12
C ASP A 630 -5.99 29.51 4.61
N ARG A 631 -6.67 28.77 5.49
CA ARG A 631 -6.41 28.85 6.94
C ARG A 631 -4.96 28.50 7.29
N MET A 632 -4.41 27.44 6.72
CA MET A 632 -3.00 27.09 6.94
C MET A 632 -2.07 28.17 6.38
N ILE A 633 -2.32 28.65 5.17
CA ILE A 633 -1.53 29.71 4.52
C ILE A 633 -1.52 30.99 5.37
N ALA A 634 -2.65 31.38 5.96
CA ALA A 634 -2.74 32.55 6.83
C ALA A 634 -1.82 32.42 8.06
N VAL A 635 -1.76 31.25 8.69
CA VAL A 635 -0.87 30.99 9.84
C VAL A 635 0.60 31.07 9.41
N VAL A 636 0.96 30.42 8.30
CA VAL A 636 2.36 30.42 7.81
C VAL A 636 2.79 31.84 7.39
N ARG A 637 1.92 32.62 6.74
CA ARG A 637 2.17 34.04 6.43
C ARG A 637 2.38 34.89 7.68
N LYS A 638 1.58 34.67 8.73
CA LYS A 638 1.72 35.38 10.01
C LYS A 638 3.08 35.11 10.64
N LEU A 639 3.54 33.85 10.67
CA LEU A 639 4.88 33.50 11.17
C LEU A 639 5.98 34.16 10.33
N ALA A 640 5.91 34.07 9.00
CA ALA A 640 6.88 34.68 8.11
C ALA A 640 7.00 36.20 8.28
N ALA A 641 5.88 36.88 8.55
CA ALA A 641 5.86 38.33 8.80
C ALA A 641 6.53 38.72 10.13
N GLN A 642 6.32 37.94 11.20
CA GLN A 642 6.85 38.24 12.55
C GLN A 642 8.38 38.23 12.63
N ARG A 643 9.06 37.40 11.85
CA ARG A 643 10.53 37.34 11.79
C ARG A 643 11.15 38.16 10.65
N SER A 644 10.34 38.76 9.79
CA SER A 644 10.85 39.71 8.78
C SER A 644 11.08 41.12 9.36
N THR A 645 10.59 41.37 10.58
CA THR A 645 10.70 42.64 11.32
C THR A 645 11.81 42.65 12.37
N VAL A 646 12.60 41.57 12.47
CA VAL A 646 13.80 41.43 13.30
C VAL A 646 14.97 41.19 12.36
#